data_AF-A0A0H4PD71-F1
#
_entry.id   AF-A0A0H4PD71-F1
#
_cell.length_a   1.000
_cell.length_b   1.000
_cell.length_c   1.000
_cell.angle_alpha   90.00
_cell.angle_beta   90.00
_cell.angle_gamma   90.00
#
_symmetry.space_group_name_H-M   'P 1'
#
loop_
_entity.id
_entity.type
_entity.pdbx_description
1 polymer ?
#
loop_
_entity_poly.entity_id
_entity_poly.type
_entity_poly.pdbx_seq_one_letter_code
_entity_poly.pdbx_strand_id
1 'polypeptide(L)'
;MIKMNKDNLLLFCGIVFFLVLGVSNEVQAFGTVLLFQAEEAETTFWLWQLFGRLHPLAVHFPVSFLILAALLELITLKDFNHKLRPGITALVWAGAVGAIVAVILGLLLANIEDYGGSMLDIHQWTGIGTALLSIFLLVLMGKTTGSQNAKGVKVFRVALIVTAVAVSVAGHFGASLTHGEEYLTETLPWNEPEFSSKDLDIDLVAFESEGELSEQKQVELVGKVRAVFAHNCYKCHSDAKIKGELRLDTKEFAFEGGESGPVIIPGNAGKSDLVRRIKLPKDHKEAMPSKGKVLSDDEIALISFWIDKGAPWPDAAEDVSVYRVAELAPRRPNLPAPRKDLNQAIDIWVDEYFEEQEIDWRAPVDDKVFLRRIYLDLLGLQPSTEEYDTFIKDSRPDKRALKVRELLDRDDDYATHWLTFWNDALRNDYTGTGYITKGRYAITDWLYSSLRDNKPYDQFVKQLLNPDEKSKGFIEGIRWRGDVNASQVTEMQAAQNVGQVILGLNLKCASCHDSFVSDWKLEEAYAFANIFSDSSLVVSRCDIPTGEKAGTKILWEELGEIDSTANRAEKLEQLANYLVQPANGRLYRTIVNRIWKQLMGRGLVEPADEMDNIPWSQDLLDWLATDFEDEGYDLKELIYKIAISKAYQQPAVAVENPLFLADDDFVFEGAVIRRMTAEQFSDGVSQKIHPIFSEEQMKYNPNELAVSEQSDIGFVRAALVANNGLLKALGRTNREVVMTSRDSQASLLQALELTNGEQLNNTLKEGAVKWKEKYEAGDIIVHEVYRQLLGRDPQQNEFNIAMAVLGESPEPEAIQDLFWAVLLLPEFQLIY
;
A
#
# COMPACT_ATOMS: atom_id res chain seq x y z
N MET A 1 6.86 30.36 -44.79
CA MET A 1 7.70 29.56 -45.72
C MET A 1 9.13 30.09 -45.67
N ILE A 2 9.98 29.51 -44.84
CA ILE A 2 11.43 29.70 -44.91
C ILE A 2 11.98 28.46 -45.61
N LYS A 3 12.61 28.65 -46.77
CA LYS A 3 13.14 27.57 -47.60
C LYS A 3 14.49 27.14 -47.00
N MET A 4 14.50 26.14 -46.13
CA MET A 4 15.75 25.51 -45.69
C MET A 4 16.38 24.80 -46.90
N ASN A 5 17.60 25.21 -47.26
CA ASN A 5 18.36 24.59 -48.33
C ASN A 5 18.85 23.19 -47.90
N LYS A 6 19.05 22.29 -48.87
CA LYS A 6 19.51 20.89 -48.67
C LYS A 6 20.75 20.79 -47.81
N ASP A 7 21.65 21.77 -47.90
CA ASP A 7 22.90 21.79 -47.15
C ASP A 7 22.67 22.00 -45.65
N ASN A 8 21.64 22.75 -45.25
CA ASN A 8 21.28 22.95 -43.84
C ASN A 8 20.54 21.74 -43.25
N LEU A 9 19.83 20.97 -44.08
CA LEU A 9 19.21 19.71 -43.65
C LEU A 9 20.28 18.62 -43.45
N LEU A 10 21.30 18.57 -44.32
CA LEU A 10 22.46 17.69 -44.16
C LEU A 10 23.33 18.08 -42.96
N LEU A 11 23.47 19.38 -42.68
CA LEU A 11 24.19 19.86 -41.50
C LEU A 11 23.43 19.54 -40.20
N PHE A 12 22.10 19.73 -40.18
CA PHE A 12 21.26 19.40 -39.03
C PHE A 12 21.19 17.87 -38.78
N CYS A 13 21.00 17.07 -39.83
CA CYS A 13 21.10 15.62 -39.73
C CYS A 13 22.51 15.17 -39.36
N GLY A 14 23.56 15.84 -39.84
CA GLY A 14 24.95 15.56 -39.49
C GLY A 14 25.28 15.85 -38.02
N ILE A 15 24.77 16.94 -37.47
CA ILE A 15 24.93 17.30 -36.05
C ILE A 15 24.15 16.35 -35.14
N VAL A 16 22.93 15.97 -35.52
CA VAL A 16 22.14 14.95 -34.78
C VAL A 16 22.78 13.56 -34.91
N PHE A 17 23.33 13.21 -36.07
CA PHE A 17 24.05 11.95 -36.29
C PHE A 17 25.38 11.90 -35.52
N PHE A 18 26.09 13.02 -35.38
CA PHE A 18 27.30 13.12 -34.55
C PHE A 18 27.01 13.13 -33.05
N LEU A 19 25.90 13.73 -32.61
CA LEU A 19 25.47 13.68 -31.20
C LEU A 19 25.00 12.28 -30.79
N VAL A 20 24.43 11.51 -31.71
CA VAL A 20 23.96 10.13 -31.46
C VAL A 20 25.09 9.09 -31.57
N LEU A 21 26.11 9.32 -32.42
CA LEU A 21 27.26 8.41 -32.54
C LEU A 21 28.47 8.77 -31.66
N GLY A 22 28.60 10.03 -31.23
CA GLY A 22 29.67 10.47 -30.32
C GLY A 22 29.56 9.95 -28.89
N VAL A 23 28.46 9.23 -28.56
CA VAL A 23 28.24 8.59 -27.26
C VAL A 23 28.41 7.06 -27.33
N SER A 24 28.58 6.48 -28.52
CA SER A 24 28.51 5.01 -28.68
C SER A 24 29.77 4.31 -29.18
N ASN A 25 30.86 4.99 -29.51
CA ASN A 25 32.09 4.33 -29.97
C ASN A 25 33.37 4.95 -29.40
N GLU A 26 33.72 4.57 -28.17
CA GLU A 26 35.10 4.30 -27.73
C GLU A 26 35.06 3.68 -26.31
N VAL A 27 34.46 2.50 -26.22
CA VAL A 27 34.64 1.59 -25.07
C VAL A 27 35.35 0.37 -25.63
N GLN A 28 36.50 0.00 -25.05
CA GLN A 28 37.44 -1.04 -25.49
C GLN A 28 38.45 -0.63 -26.56
N ALA A 29 39.42 0.23 -26.21
CA ALA A 29 40.85 -0.02 -26.43
C ALA A 29 41.67 1.24 -26.18
N PHE A 30 41.90 1.61 -24.92
CA PHE A 30 43.09 2.35 -24.45
C PHE A 30 43.04 2.42 -22.91
N GLY A 31 42.90 1.24 -22.29
CA GLY A 31 43.34 1.07 -20.91
C GLY A 31 44.86 1.15 -20.91
N THR A 32 45.44 1.82 -19.93
CA THR A 32 46.88 2.09 -19.75
C THR A 32 47.46 3.22 -20.62
N VAL A 33 48.09 4.18 -19.94
CA VAL A 33 48.80 5.37 -20.44
C VAL A 33 47.94 6.63 -20.60
N LEU A 34 47.51 7.19 -19.47
CA LEU A 34 47.71 8.60 -19.08
C LEU A 34 47.09 8.82 -17.70
N LEU A 35 47.86 8.46 -16.68
CA LEU A 35 47.71 8.99 -15.34
C LEU A 35 47.95 10.51 -15.37
N PHE A 36 47.20 11.21 -14.51
CA PHE A 36 47.29 12.61 -14.08
C PHE A 36 46.34 13.64 -14.71
N GLN A 37 45.42 14.08 -13.83
CA GLN A 37 44.73 15.37 -13.75
C GLN A 37 43.51 15.66 -14.65
N ALA A 38 42.33 15.47 -14.06
CA ALA A 38 41.15 16.35 -14.10
C ALA A 38 40.19 15.80 -13.01
N GLU A 39 40.08 16.34 -11.79
CA GLU A 39 39.52 17.64 -11.39
C GLU A 39 38.21 18.00 -12.13
N GLU A 40 37.11 17.89 -11.39
CA GLU A 40 35.76 18.48 -11.53
C GLU A 40 35.05 18.51 -12.90
N ALA A 41 33.93 17.78 -12.98
CA ALA A 41 32.69 18.15 -13.67
C ALA A 41 31.66 17.05 -13.38
N GLU A 42 30.40 17.24 -13.02
CA GLU A 42 29.57 18.36 -12.62
C GLU A 42 28.22 17.70 -12.31
N THR A 43 27.49 18.18 -11.31
CA THR A 43 26.05 17.95 -11.16
C THR A 43 25.36 18.16 -12.50
N THR A 44 24.41 17.30 -12.90
CA THR A 44 23.57 17.59 -14.08
C THR A 44 22.91 18.96 -13.87
N PHE A 45 23.39 19.98 -14.60
CA PHE A 45 22.90 21.35 -14.53
C PHE A 45 21.37 21.38 -14.46
N TRP A 46 20.79 22.11 -13.49
CA TRP A 46 19.34 22.11 -13.19
C TRP A 46 18.44 22.32 -14.41
N LEU A 47 18.95 22.98 -15.45
CA LEU A 47 18.22 23.20 -16.70
C LEU A 47 18.02 21.89 -17.48
N TRP A 48 18.98 20.96 -17.45
CA TRP A 48 18.81 19.62 -18.03
C TRP A 48 17.77 18.82 -17.26
N GLN A 49 17.70 18.98 -15.93
CA GLN A 49 16.66 18.39 -15.09
C GLN A 49 15.28 18.95 -15.41
N LEU A 50 15.19 20.28 -15.57
CA LEU A 50 13.96 20.93 -16.02
C LEU A 50 13.54 20.41 -17.40
N PHE A 51 14.45 20.33 -18.37
CA PHE A 51 14.15 19.85 -19.71
C PHE A 51 13.74 18.38 -19.72
N GLY A 52 14.41 17.52 -18.97
CA GLY A 52 14.00 16.12 -18.78
C GLY A 52 12.56 16.03 -18.28
N ARG A 53 12.21 16.79 -17.22
CA ARG A 53 10.86 16.82 -16.64
C ARG A 53 9.77 17.36 -17.57
N LEU A 54 10.14 17.97 -18.70
CA LEU A 54 9.19 18.35 -19.75
C LEU A 54 8.85 17.20 -20.71
N HIS A 55 9.48 16.03 -20.58
CA HIS A 55 9.20 14.87 -21.44
C HIS A 55 7.70 14.48 -21.43
N PRO A 56 7.00 14.35 -20.29
CA PRO A 56 5.56 14.06 -20.28
C PRO A 56 4.71 15.10 -21.02
N LEU A 57 5.13 16.38 -21.02
CA LEU A 57 4.46 17.43 -21.78
C LEU A 57 4.73 17.28 -23.28
N ALA A 58 5.93 16.86 -23.66
CA ALA A 58 6.35 16.71 -25.05
C ALA A 58 5.78 15.46 -25.73
N VAL A 59 5.49 14.37 -25.00
CA VAL A 59 4.99 13.09 -25.57
C VAL A 59 3.55 13.17 -26.11
N HIS A 60 2.73 14.09 -25.61
CA HIS A 60 1.35 14.23 -26.11
C HIS A 60 1.28 14.73 -27.56
N PHE A 61 2.31 15.45 -28.04
CA PHE A 61 2.33 15.98 -29.40
C PHE A 61 2.59 14.89 -30.46
N PRO A 62 3.64 14.05 -30.37
CA PRO A 62 3.92 12.99 -31.34
C PRO A 62 2.81 11.96 -31.44
N VAL A 63 2.33 11.50 -30.29
CA VAL A 63 1.27 10.49 -30.18
C VAL A 63 0.02 11.02 -30.89
N SER A 64 -0.45 12.20 -30.50
CA SER A 64 -1.70 12.75 -31.03
C SER A 64 -1.59 13.11 -32.51
N PHE A 65 -0.49 13.70 -32.97
CA PHE A 65 -0.37 14.18 -34.35
C PHE A 65 -0.08 13.07 -35.36
N LEU A 66 0.75 12.07 -35.03
CA LEU A 66 1.04 10.95 -35.94
C LEU A 66 -0.15 10.00 -36.06
N ILE A 67 -0.86 9.74 -34.96
CA ILE A 67 -2.10 8.94 -34.98
C ILE A 67 -3.17 9.68 -35.77
N LEU A 68 -3.38 10.99 -35.51
CA LEU A 68 -4.36 11.77 -36.28
C LEU A 68 -3.98 11.87 -37.76
N ALA A 69 -2.70 12.02 -38.10
CA ALA A 69 -2.24 11.98 -39.48
C ALA A 69 -2.55 10.64 -40.15
N ALA A 70 -2.31 9.52 -39.46
CA ALA A 70 -2.64 8.18 -39.96
C ALA A 70 -4.15 8.01 -40.18
N LEU A 71 -4.98 8.47 -39.23
CA LEU A 71 -6.45 8.43 -39.35
C LEU A 71 -6.96 9.29 -40.51
N LEU A 72 -6.45 10.51 -40.65
CA LEU A 72 -6.82 11.39 -41.77
C LEU A 72 -6.32 10.83 -43.12
N GLU A 73 -5.18 10.13 -43.14
CA GLU A 73 -4.67 9.48 -44.36
C GLU A 73 -5.63 8.37 -44.85
N LEU A 74 -6.30 7.65 -43.95
CA LEU A 74 -7.31 6.63 -44.31
C LEU A 74 -8.46 7.23 -45.12
N ILE A 75 -8.84 8.49 -44.86
CA ILE A 75 -9.89 9.19 -45.60
C ILE A 75 -9.44 9.49 -47.04
N THR A 76 -8.12 9.62 -47.26
CA THR A 76 -7.54 9.92 -48.58
C THR A 76 -7.22 8.67 -49.41
N LEU A 77 -7.62 7.47 -49.00
CA LEU A 77 -7.27 6.22 -49.68
C LEU A 77 -7.56 6.23 -51.19
N LYS A 78 -8.69 6.85 -51.59
CA LYS A 78 -9.15 6.97 -52.98
C LYS A 78 -8.47 8.10 -53.78
N ASP A 79 -8.06 9.18 -53.13
CA ASP A 79 -7.40 10.33 -53.76
C ASP A 79 -6.26 10.85 -52.87
N PHE A 80 -5.02 10.61 -53.30
CA PHE A 80 -3.85 11.04 -52.54
C PHE A 80 -3.74 12.58 -52.47
N ASN A 81 -4.24 13.32 -53.46
CA ASN A 81 -4.16 14.78 -53.52
C ASN A 81 -5.39 15.48 -52.88
N HIS A 82 -6.11 14.76 -52.01
CA HIS A 82 -7.27 15.28 -51.29
C HIS A 82 -6.98 16.61 -50.56
N LYS A 83 -8.02 17.43 -50.33
CA LYS A 83 -7.92 18.74 -49.66
C LYS A 83 -7.28 18.71 -48.26
N LEU A 84 -7.28 17.54 -47.61
CA LEU A 84 -6.68 17.32 -46.30
C LEU A 84 -5.15 17.14 -46.34
N ARG A 85 -4.55 16.98 -47.54
CA ARG A 85 -3.11 16.71 -47.71
C ARG A 85 -2.21 17.74 -47.02
N PRO A 86 -2.43 19.07 -47.13
CA PRO A 86 -1.63 20.04 -46.40
C PRO A 86 -1.71 19.86 -44.87
N GLY A 87 -2.88 19.48 -44.35
CA GLY A 87 -3.08 19.19 -42.94
C GLY A 87 -2.35 17.92 -42.50
N ILE A 88 -2.47 16.82 -43.26
CA ILE A 88 -1.72 15.58 -43.00
C ILE A 88 -0.21 15.85 -43.03
N THR A 89 0.28 16.60 -44.02
CA THR A 89 1.69 16.98 -44.11
C THR A 89 2.14 17.78 -42.88
N ALA A 90 1.34 18.74 -42.41
CA ALA A 90 1.65 19.52 -41.23
C ALA A 90 1.68 18.65 -39.95
N LEU A 91 0.73 17.72 -39.81
CA LEU A 91 0.67 16.79 -38.68
C LEU A 91 1.84 15.80 -38.67
N VAL A 92 2.24 15.28 -39.83
CA VAL A 92 3.43 14.41 -39.93
C VAL A 92 4.71 15.17 -39.57
N TRP A 93 4.85 16.42 -40.03
CA TRP A 93 5.98 17.27 -39.63
C TRP A 93 6.00 17.56 -38.14
N ALA A 94 4.88 18.01 -37.58
CA ALA A 94 4.77 18.33 -36.15
C ALA A 94 4.98 17.08 -35.28
N GLY A 95 4.40 15.95 -35.69
CA GLY A 95 4.54 14.67 -35.00
C GLY A 95 5.97 14.14 -35.03
N ALA A 96 6.66 14.22 -36.17
CA ALA A 96 8.05 13.79 -36.30
C ALA A 96 9.03 14.67 -35.51
N VAL A 97 8.84 16.01 -35.54
CA VAL A 97 9.64 16.94 -34.72
C VAL A 97 9.40 16.66 -33.25
N GLY A 98 8.14 16.52 -32.84
CA GLY A 98 7.80 16.18 -31.47
C GLY A 98 8.44 14.87 -31.03
N ALA A 99 8.48 13.83 -31.89
CA ALA A 99 8.99 12.51 -31.53
C ALA A 99 10.49 12.57 -31.21
N ILE A 100 11.24 13.35 -32.00
CA ILE A 100 12.66 13.60 -31.78
C ILE A 100 12.86 14.37 -30.46
N VAL A 101 12.08 15.44 -30.25
CA VAL A 101 12.14 16.21 -28.99
C VAL A 101 11.81 15.32 -27.80
N ALA A 102 10.75 14.51 -27.89
CA ALA A 102 10.34 13.59 -26.83
C ALA A 102 11.44 12.58 -26.51
N VAL A 103 12.12 11.99 -27.49
CA VAL A 103 13.26 11.09 -27.24
C VAL A 103 14.43 11.81 -26.57
N ILE A 104 14.79 13.02 -27.02
CA ILE A 104 15.88 13.79 -26.40
C ILE A 104 15.54 14.12 -24.94
N LEU A 105 14.34 14.66 -24.69
CA LEU A 105 13.90 14.96 -23.33
C LEU A 105 13.73 13.69 -22.50
N GLY A 106 13.33 12.58 -23.11
CA GLY A 106 13.16 11.28 -22.45
C GLY A 106 14.47 10.62 -22.08
N LEU A 107 15.51 10.74 -22.91
CA LEU A 107 16.87 10.29 -22.58
C LEU A 107 17.51 11.18 -21.51
N LEU A 108 17.24 12.49 -21.54
CA LEU A 108 17.62 13.37 -20.44
C LEU A 108 16.87 12.99 -19.17
N LEU A 109 15.56 12.73 -19.25
CA LEU A 109 14.73 12.32 -18.12
C LEU A 109 15.18 10.97 -17.55
N ALA A 110 15.50 9.99 -18.39
CA ALA A 110 15.98 8.67 -17.95
C ALA A 110 17.35 8.74 -17.26
N ASN A 111 18.12 9.79 -17.49
CA ASN A 111 19.38 10.05 -16.77
C ASN A 111 19.19 10.87 -15.49
N ILE A 112 17.96 11.29 -15.16
CA ILE A 112 17.63 12.25 -14.08
C ILE A 112 16.60 11.67 -13.10
N GLU A 113 15.61 10.94 -13.61
CA GLU A 113 14.60 10.23 -12.83
C GLU A 113 14.86 8.74 -12.90
N ASP A 114 14.66 8.10 -11.75
CA ASP A 114 14.91 6.71 -11.54
C ASP A 114 13.72 5.89 -12.04
N TYR A 115 13.61 5.78 -13.35
CA TYR A 115 12.84 4.71 -13.98
C TYR A 115 13.87 3.61 -14.26
N GLY A 116 13.62 2.37 -13.87
CA GLY A 116 14.59 1.29 -13.94
C GLY A 116 13.91 -0.03 -14.25
N GLY A 117 14.64 -0.96 -14.86
CA GLY A 117 14.13 -2.27 -15.26
C GLY A 117 13.79 -2.39 -16.75
N SER A 118 13.42 -3.61 -17.16
CA SER A 118 13.19 -3.97 -18.56
C SER A 118 12.13 -3.11 -19.26
N MET A 119 11.16 -2.57 -18.51
CA MET A 119 10.11 -1.70 -19.04
C MET A 119 10.62 -0.33 -19.49
N LEU A 120 11.59 0.26 -18.78
CA LEU A 120 12.23 1.50 -19.23
C LEU A 120 13.05 1.25 -20.51
N ASP A 121 13.82 0.16 -20.56
CA ASP A 121 14.61 -0.19 -21.75
C ASP A 121 13.71 -0.37 -22.96
N ILE A 122 12.60 -1.10 -22.81
CA ILE A 122 11.61 -1.28 -23.88
C ILE A 122 11.01 0.08 -24.28
N HIS A 123 10.66 0.95 -23.32
CA HIS A 123 10.15 2.28 -23.62
C HIS A 123 11.17 3.16 -24.37
N GLN A 124 12.43 3.16 -23.95
CA GLN A 124 13.50 3.91 -24.60
C GLN A 124 13.73 3.44 -26.02
N TRP A 125 13.87 2.12 -26.24
CA TRP A 125 14.11 1.56 -27.56
C TRP A 125 12.91 1.70 -28.48
N THR A 126 11.68 1.56 -27.97
CA THR A 126 10.46 1.80 -28.75
C THR A 126 10.28 3.29 -29.07
N GLY A 127 10.67 4.19 -28.17
CA GLY A 127 10.71 5.64 -28.39
C GLY A 127 11.72 6.03 -29.47
N ILE A 128 12.96 5.56 -29.38
CA ILE A 128 14.02 5.77 -30.38
C ILE A 128 13.59 5.21 -31.74
N GLY A 129 13.05 3.98 -31.76
CA GLY A 129 12.51 3.35 -32.96
C GLY A 129 11.41 4.21 -33.61
N THR A 130 10.51 4.78 -32.81
CA THR A 130 9.46 5.69 -33.27
C THR A 130 10.02 6.98 -33.87
N ALA A 131 11.05 7.58 -33.27
CA ALA A 131 11.70 8.77 -33.82
C ALA A 131 12.38 8.48 -35.17
N LEU A 132 13.08 7.35 -35.30
CA LEU A 132 13.71 6.93 -36.55
C LEU A 132 12.67 6.65 -37.66
N LEU A 133 11.59 5.96 -37.32
CA LEU A 133 10.45 5.73 -38.23
C LEU A 133 9.81 7.05 -38.67
N SER A 134 9.71 8.03 -37.76
CA SER A 134 9.19 9.36 -38.07
C SER A 134 10.10 10.15 -39.02
N ILE A 135 11.43 10.04 -38.87
CA ILE A 135 12.39 10.64 -39.82
C ILE A 135 12.28 9.98 -41.19
N PHE A 136 12.22 8.64 -41.23
CA PHE A 136 12.02 7.90 -42.48
C PHE A 136 10.72 8.30 -43.18
N LEU A 137 9.65 8.50 -42.41
CA LEU A 137 8.36 8.97 -42.89
C LEU A 137 8.45 10.37 -43.55
N LEU A 138 9.23 11.31 -42.98
CA LEU A 138 9.48 12.62 -43.60
C LEU A 138 10.21 12.51 -44.94
N VAL A 139 11.19 11.61 -45.04
CA VAL A 139 11.94 11.36 -46.30
C VAL A 139 11.01 10.80 -47.37
N LEU A 140 10.15 9.84 -47.02
CA LEU A 140 9.15 9.30 -47.93
C LEU A 140 8.14 10.36 -48.37
N MET A 141 7.64 11.17 -47.42
CA MET A 141 6.72 12.26 -47.69
C MET A 141 7.28 13.25 -48.71
N GLY A 142 8.55 13.64 -48.55
CA GLY A 142 9.24 14.54 -49.49
C GLY A 142 9.36 13.97 -50.91
N LYS A 143 9.44 12.65 -51.05
CA LYS A 143 9.49 11.94 -52.35
C LYS A 143 8.10 11.72 -52.97
N THR A 144 7.04 11.68 -52.16
CA THR A 144 5.66 11.47 -52.62
C THR A 144 4.90 12.77 -52.85
N THR A 145 5.35 13.88 -52.29
CA THR A 145 4.71 15.20 -52.46
C THR A 145 4.78 15.63 -53.93
N GLY A 146 3.63 15.74 -54.59
CA GLY A 146 3.52 16.09 -56.01
C GLY A 146 3.85 14.96 -57.00
N SER A 147 4.04 13.73 -56.52
CA SER A 147 4.36 12.55 -57.34
C SER A 147 3.09 11.74 -57.66
N GLN A 148 2.94 11.27 -58.90
CA GLN A 148 1.90 10.30 -59.29
C GLN A 148 2.34 8.83 -59.12
N ASN A 149 3.46 8.58 -58.42
CA ASN A 149 3.98 7.23 -58.23
C ASN A 149 3.14 6.45 -57.20
N ALA A 150 2.22 5.61 -57.68
CA ALA A 150 1.36 4.77 -56.86
C ALA A 150 2.13 3.83 -55.91
N LYS A 151 3.32 3.36 -56.29
CA LYS A 151 4.17 2.54 -55.39
C LYS A 151 4.72 3.37 -54.24
N GLY A 152 5.21 4.58 -54.52
CA GLY A 152 5.71 5.50 -53.49
C GLY A 152 4.63 5.89 -52.48
N VAL A 153 3.41 6.17 -52.96
CA VAL A 153 2.26 6.49 -52.09
C VAL A 153 1.90 5.33 -51.17
N LYS A 154 1.88 4.09 -51.67
CA LYS A 154 1.62 2.91 -50.83
C LYS A 154 2.68 2.74 -49.74
N VAL A 155 3.95 2.91 -50.09
CA VAL A 155 5.06 2.82 -49.12
C VAL A 155 4.94 3.90 -48.04
N PHE A 156 4.62 5.14 -48.42
CA PHE A 156 4.37 6.22 -47.46
C PHE A 156 3.22 5.90 -46.50
N ARG A 157 2.09 5.38 -47.00
CA ARG A 157 0.94 5.02 -46.18
C ARG A 157 1.24 3.91 -45.18
N VAL A 158 1.92 2.86 -45.63
CA VAL A 158 2.34 1.76 -44.76
C VAL A 158 3.29 2.29 -43.69
N ALA A 159 4.28 3.10 -44.07
CA ALA A 159 5.19 3.71 -43.12
C ALA A 159 4.44 4.57 -42.09
N LEU A 160 3.46 5.38 -42.51
CA LEU A 160 2.67 6.21 -41.59
C LEU A 160 1.89 5.38 -40.58
N ILE A 161 1.26 4.29 -41.01
CA ILE A 161 0.51 3.38 -40.11
C ILE A 161 1.47 2.68 -39.15
N VAL A 162 2.60 2.18 -39.64
CA VAL A 162 3.62 1.54 -38.80
C VAL A 162 4.18 2.51 -37.76
N THR A 163 4.46 3.76 -38.16
CA THR A 163 4.89 4.81 -37.22
C THR A 163 3.80 5.13 -36.19
N ALA A 164 2.52 5.17 -36.59
CA ALA A 164 1.40 5.39 -35.68
C ALA A 164 1.25 4.26 -34.65
N VAL A 165 1.46 3.01 -35.06
CA VAL A 165 1.47 1.87 -34.13
C VAL A 165 2.69 1.94 -33.20
N ALA A 166 3.87 2.24 -33.74
CA ALA A 166 5.08 2.36 -32.94
C ALA A 166 4.96 3.45 -31.86
N VAL A 167 4.39 4.61 -32.19
CA VAL A 167 4.18 5.69 -31.19
C VAL A 167 3.12 5.30 -30.15
N SER A 168 2.10 4.52 -30.51
CA SER A 168 1.14 3.97 -29.55
C SER A 168 1.79 2.96 -28.60
N VAL A 169 2.67 2.10 -29.10
CA VAL A 169 3.42 1.12 -28.28
C VAL A 169 4.39 1.84 -27.34
N ALA A 170 5.15 2.82 -27.85
CA ALA A 170 6.01 3.65 -27.00
C ALA A 170 5.21 4.40 -25.94
N GLY A 171 4.05 4.97 -26.32
CA GLY A 171 3.13 5.63 -25.39
C GLY A 171 2.55 4.68 -24.34
N HIS A 172 2.28 3.43 -24.68
CA HIS A 172 1.83 2.41 -23.73
C HIS A 172 2.85 2.14 -22.65
N PHE A 173 4.09 1.82 -23.04
CA PHE A 173 5.17 1.59 -22.07
C PHE A 173 5.49 2.84 -21.25
N GLY A 174 5.37 4.03 -21.85
CA GLY A 174 5.51 5.29 -21.12
C GLY A 174 4.45 5.49 -20.03
N ALA A 175 3.20 5.10 -20.30
CA ALA A 175 2.12 5.17 -19.31
C ALA A 175 2.25 4.07 -18.24
N SER A 176 2.73 2.88 -18.61
CA SER A 176 2.99 1.79 -17.66
C SER A 176 4.07 2.15 -16.64
N LEU A 177 5.06 2.97 -17.02
CA LEU A 177 6.09 3.48 -16.10
C LEU A 177 5.53 4.44 -15.03
N THR A 178 4.42 5.14 -15.31
CA THR A 178 3.86 6.16 -14.39
C THR A 178 2.60 5.72 -13.66
N HIS A 179 1.88 4.74 -14.19
CA HIS A 179 0.57 4.31 -13.70
C HIS A 179 0.48 2.81 -13.40
N GLY A 180 1.60 2.08 -13.45
CA GLY A 180 1.67 0.63 -13.21
C GLY A 180 1.55 -0.18 -14.49
N GLU A 181 2.10 -1.40 -14.47
CA GLU A 181 2.27 -2.25 -15.66
C GLU A 181 0.96 -2.50 -16.41
N GLU A 182 -0.16 -2.49 -15.70
CA GLU A 182 -1.48 -2.82 -16.23
C GLU A 182 -2.31 -1.62 -16.74
N TYR A 183 -1.84 -0.38 -16.65
CA TYR A 183 -2.70 0.81 -16.84
C TYR A 183 -3.58 0.82 -18.11
N LEU A 184 -3.05 0.35 -19.25
CA LEU A 184 -3.83 0.24 -20.50
C LEU A 184 -4.45 -1.16 -20.67
N THR A 185 -3.83 -2.19 -20.10
CA THR A 185 -4.30 -3.58 -20.22
C THR A 185 -5.42 -3.92 -19.24
N GLU A 186 -5.55 -3.21 -18.12
CA GLU A 186 -6.67 -3.24 -17.17
C GLU A 186 -7.99 -2.90 -17.87
N THR A 187 -7.92 -2.09 -18.94
CA THR A 187 -9.10 -1.80 -19.78
C THR A 187 -9.39 -2.88 -20.83
N LEU A 188 -8.46 -3.84 -21.01
CA LEU A 188 -8.64 -4.97 -21.93
C LEU A 188 -9.53 -6.02 -21.27
N PRO A 189 -10.43 -6.67 -22.02
CA PRO A 189 -11.47 -7.53 -21.47
C PRO A 189 -10.98 -8.84 -20.82
N TRP A 190 -9.66 -9.04 -20.66
CA TRP A 190 -9.04 -10.26 -20.15
C TRP A 190 -8.06 -10.06 -18.98
N ASN A 191 -7.82 -8.84 -18.51
CA ASN A 191 -7.20 -8.62 -17.19
C ASN A 191 -8.34 -8.45 -16.18
N GLU A 192 -8.46 -9.38 -15.24
CA GLU A 192 -9.46 -9.30 -14.17
C GLU A 192 -8.76 -9.24 -12.81
N PRO A 193 -9.11 -8.28 -11.93
CA PRO A 193 -8.80 -8.38 -10.51
C PRO A 193 -9.62 -9.53 -9.90
N GLU A 194 -8.95 -10.42 -9.17
CA GLU A 194 -9.54 -11.56 -8.50
C GLU A 194 -10.38 -11.09 -7.29
N PHE A 195 -11.70 -11.15 -7.44
CA PHE A 195 -12.61 -11.36 -6.31
C PHE A 195 -13.33 -12.68 -6.57
N SER A 196 -13.16 -13.64 -5.67
CA SER A 196 -13.69 -14.99 -5.78
C SER A 196 -15.10 -15.04 -5.19
N SER A 197 -16.05 -15.67 -5.88
CA SER A 197 -17.44 -15.80 -5.42
C SER A 197 -17.64 -16.94 -4.41
N LYS A 198 -16.58 -17.38 -3.71
CA LYS A 198 -16.65 -18.45 -2.72
C LYS A 198 -17.30 -17.99 -1.40
N ASP A 199 -17.38 -16.69 -1.14
CA ASP A 199 -17.75 -16.15 0.18
C ASP A 199 -19.26 -15.92 0.39
N LEU A 200 -20.06 -16.02 -0.67
CA LEU A 200 -21.50 -16.19 -0.51
C LEU A 200 -21.74 -17.69 -0.38
N ASP A 201 -21.99 -18.19 0.84
CA ASP A 201 -22.47 -19.55 1.07
C ASP A 201 -23.90 -19.68 0.49
N ILE A 202 -23.98 -19.91 -0.82
CA ILE A 202 -25.22 -20.00 -1.60
C ILE A 202 -25.70 -21.46 -1.58
N ASP A 203 -26.23 -21.92 -0.45
CA ASP A 203 -26.97 -23.19 -0.40
C ASP A 203 -28.44 -22.99 -0.85
N LEU A 204 -28.69 -23.15 -2.16
CA LEU A 204 -30.06 -23.10 -2.71
C LEU A 204 -30.93 -24.25 -2.19
N VAL A 205 -30.34 -25.38 -1.80
CA VAL A 205 -31.08 -26.57 -1.31
C VAL A 205 -31.76 -26.26 0.02
N ALA A 206 -31.16 -25.43 0.87
CA ALA A 206 -31.76 -24.95 2.11
C ALA A 206 -33.10 -24.21 1.88
N PHE A 207 -33.23 -23.51 0.76
CA PHE A 207 -34.44 -22.76 0.39
C PHE A 207 -35.48 -23.59 -0.40
N GLU A 208 -35.10 -24.74 -0.96
CA GLU A 208 -35.99 -25.61 -1.74
C GLU A 208 -36.91 -26.50 -0.90
N SER A 209 -36.59 -26.70 0.39
CA SER A 209 -37.24 -27.70 1.26
C SER A 209 -38.68 -27.37 1.69
N GLU A 210 -39.20 -26.17 1.42
CA GLU A 210 -40.54 -25.72 1.86
C GLU A 210 -41.32 -25.03 0.72
N GLY A 211 -42.64 -25.24 0.66
CA GLY A 211 -43.52 -24.71 -0.39
C GLY A 211 -43.49 -23.17 -0.50
N GLU A 212 -44.09 -22.50 0.48
CA GLU A 212 -43.97 -21.05 0.68
C GLU A 212 -42.82 -20.75 1.64
N LEU A 213 -41.94 -19.82 1.26
CA LEU A 213 -40.83 -19.38 2.12
C LEU A 213 -41.40 -18.60 3.31
N SER A 214 -40.94 -18.92 4.53
CA SER A 214 -41.21 -18.09 5.70
C SER A 214 -40.69 -16.67 5.50
N GLU A 215 -41.26 -15.68 6.18
CA GLU A 215 -40.81 -14.27 6.10
C GLU A 215 -39.32 -14.13 6.41
N GLN A 216 -38.81 -14.87 7.41
CA GLN A 216 -37.38 -14.90 7.74
C GLN A 216 -36.52 -15.45 6.59
N LYS A 217 -36.95 -16.54 5.94
CA LYS A 217 -36.25 -17.08 4.76
C LYS A 217 -36.35 -16.16 3.54
N GLN A 218 -37.44 -15.40 3.40
CA GLN A 218 -37.57 -14.39 2.34
C GLN A 218 -36.58 -13.24 2.54
N VAL A 219 -36.47 -12.75 3.79
CA VAL A 219 -35.51 -11.72 4.21
C VAL A 219 -34.06 -12.18 3.96
N GLU A 220 -33.72 -13.42 4.35
CA GLU A 220 -32.39 -14.00 4.07
C GLU A 220 -32.12 -14.13 2.56
N LEU A 221 -33.09 -14.66 1.80
CA LEU A 221 -32.95 -14.87 0.37
C LEU A 221 -32.70 -13.56 -0.39
N VAL A 222 -33.51 -12.53 -0.15
CA VAL A 222 -33.33 -11.23 -0.81
C VAL A 222 -32.08 -10.52 -0.29
N GLY A 223 -31.67 -10.74 0.96
CA GLY A 223 -30.38 -10.28 1.48
C GLY A 223 -29.20 -10.80 0.66
N LYS A 224 -29.15 -12.11 0.39
CA LYS A 224 -28.13 -12.72 -0.48
C LYS A 224 -28.19 -12.15 -1.91
N VAL A 225 -29.37 -11.92 -2.48
CA VAL A 225 -29.52 -11.29 -3.80
C VAL A 225 -29.04 -9.84 -3.82
N ARG A 226 -29.38 -9.05 -2.79
CA ARG A 226 -28.93 -7.67 -2.66
C ARG A 226 -27.42 -7.58 -2.51
N ALA A 227 -26.78 -8.55 -1.83
CA ALA A 227 -25.32 -8.66 -1.80
C ALA A 227 -24.75 -8.86 -3.21
N VAL A 228 -25.30 -9.76 -4.02
CA VAL A 228 -24.88 -9.94 -5.42
C VAL A 228 -25.05 -8.63 -6.21
N PHE A 229 -26.17 -7.92 -6.04
CA PHE A 229 -26.38 -6.63 -6.71
C PHE A 229 -25.42 -5.54 -6.22
N ALA A 230 -25.09 -5.52 -4.93
CA ALA A 230 -24.14 -4.55 -4.37
C ALA A 230 -22.76 -4.67 -5.02
N HIS A 231 -22.25 -5.89 -5.11
CA HIS A 231 -20.93 -6.17 -5.66
C HIS A 231 -20.88 -6.03 -7.19
N ASN A 232 -21.93 -6.46 -7.90
CA ASN A 232 -21.89 -6.60 -9.35
C ASN A 232 -22.68 -5.52 -10.12
N CYS A 233 -23.62 -4.82 -9.49
CA CYS A 233 -24.59 -3.96 -10.18
C CYS A 233 -24.58 -2.49 -9.72
N TYR A 234 -24.48 -2.21 -8.41
CA TYR A 234 -24.68 -0.85 -7.88
C TYR A 234 -23.71 0.18 -8.44
N LYS A 235 -22.46 -0.21 -8.77
CA LYS A 235 -21.48 0.67 -9.43
C LYS A 235 -22.01 1.37 -10.70
N CYS A 236 -23.01 0.78 -11.37
CA CYS A 236 -23.64 1.35 -12.56
C CYS A 236 -25.17 1.56 -12.45
N HIS A 237 -25.81 1.00 -11.43
CA HIS A 237 -27.28 0.97 -11.26
C HIS A 237 -27.68 1.34 -9.82
N SER A 238 -27.14 2.45 -9.30
CA SER A 238 -27.45 3.01 -7.97
C SER A 238 -27.64 4.54 -8.03
N ASP A 239 -27.89 5.19 -6.89
CA ASP A 239 -28.07 6.65 -6.80
C ASP A 239 -26.88 7.44 -7.36
N ALA A 240 -25.66 6.94 -7.14
CA ALA A 240 -24.43 7.53 -7.60
C ALA A 240 -24.29 7.46 -9.13
N LYS A 241 -24.88 6.44 -9.76
CA LYS A 241 -24.81 6.25 -11.21
C LYS A 241 -26.00 5.44 -11.73
N ILE A 242 -26.77 6.07 -12.61
CA ILE A 242 -28.02 5.51 -13.14
C ILE A 242 -27.86 5.22 -14.64
N LYS A 243 -27.29 4.07 -15.00
CA LYS A 243 -27.23 3.65 -16.42
C LYS A 243 -28.54 3.02 -16.87
N GLY A 244 -28.99 3.39 -18.07
CA GLY A 244 -30.22 2.86 -18.67
C GLY A 244 -31.47 3.15 -17.84
N GLU A 245 -31.45 4.25 -17.08
CA GLU A 245 -32.52 4.64 -16.15
C GLU A 245 -32.89 3.56 -15.11
N LEU A 246 -32.03 2.57 -14.91
CA LEU A 246 -32.25 1.45 -14.00
C LEU A 246 -31.47 1.64 -12.69
N ARG A 247 -32.18 1.46 -11.59
CA ARG A 247 -31.67 1.41 -10.20
C ARG A 247 -32.03 0.05 -9.61
N LEU A 248 -31.09 -0.61 -8.94
CA LEU A 248 -31.29 -1.96 -8.35
C LEU A 248 -31.10 -1.99 -6.83
N ASP A 249 -30.77 -0.85 -6.23
CA ASP A 249 -30.34 -0.68 -4.84
C ASP A 249 -31.48 -0.43 -3.85
N THR A 250 -32.67 -0.05 -4.32
CA THR A 250 -33.89 -0.02 -3.49
C THR A 250 -35.01 -0.82 -4.14
N LYS A 251 -35.93 -1.32 -3.32
CA LYS A 251 -37.07 -2.12 -3.74
C LYS A 251 -37.91 -1.39 -4.78
N GLU A 252 -38.31 -0.15 -4.51
CA GLU A 252 -39.21 0.63 -5.37
C GLU A 252 -38.63 0.74 -6.79
N PHE A 253 -37.37 1.17 -6.91
CA PHE A 253 -36.78 1.40 -8.21
C PHE A 253 -36.40 0.09 -8.93
N ALA A 254 -36.01 -0.96 -8.20
CA ALA A 254 -35.72 -2.26 -8.80
C ALA A 254 -36.96 -2.85 -9.51
N PHE A 255 -38.14 -2.67 -8.91
CA PHE A 255 -39.41 -3.11 -9.50
C PHE A 255 -40.01 -2.13 -10.52
N GLU A 256 -39.65 -0.84 -10.47
CA GLU A 256 -40.00 0.14 -11.52
C GLU A 256 -39.36 -0.22 -12.87
N GLY A 257 -38.09 -0.68 -12.83
CA GLY A 257 -37.33 -1.07 -14.01
C GLY A 257 -36.48 0.07 -14.57
N GLY A 258 -36.19 0.04 -15.87
CA GLY A 258 -35.38 1.06 -16.53
C GLY A 258 -35.94 1.49 -17.89
N GLU A 259 -35.08 2.05 -18.74
CA GLU A 259 -35.45 2.57 -20.07
C GLU A 259 -36.15 1.51 -20.96
N SER A 260 -35.85 0.23 -20.75
CA SER A 260 -36.45 -0.91 -21.47
C SER A 260 -37.73 -1.47 -20.83
N GLY A 261 -38.24 -0.82 -19.77
CA GLY A 261 -39.36 -1.29 -18.96
C GLY A 261 -38.94 -2.16 -17.76
N PRO A 262 -39.88 -2.95 -17.19
CA PRO A 262 -39.62 -3.80 -16.03
C PRO A 262 -38.54 -4.84 -16.33
N VAL A 263 -37.50 -4.88 -15.50
CA VAL A 263 -36.40 -5.86 -15.64
C VAL A 263 -36.60 -7.12 -14.80
N ILE A 264 -37.42 -7.03 -13.75
CA ILE A 264 -37.84 -8.14 -12.88
C ILE A 264 -39.33 -8.41 -13.10
N ILE A 265 -39.66 -9.66 -13.44
CA ILE A 265 -41.04 -10.15 -13.52
C ILE A 265 -41.23 -11.17 -12.41
N PRO A 266 -41.85 -10.79 -11.28
CA PRO A 266 -42.11 -11.68 -10.16
C PRO A 266 -42.76 -12.99 -10.59
N GLY A 267 -42.19 -14.11 -10.14
CA GLY A 267 -42.66 -15.47 -10.42
C GLY A 267 -42.24 -16.00 -11.80
N ASN A 268 -41.41 -15.28 -12.55
CA ASN A 268 -40.96 -15.72 -13.87
C ASN A 268 -39.56 -15.20 -14.23
N ALA A 269 -38.52 -15.89 -13.74
CA ALA A 269 -37.13 -15.62 -14.09
C ALA A 269 -36.91 -15.71 -15.60
N GLY A 270 -37.53 -16.68 -16.27
CA GLY A 270 -37.39 -16.88 -17.72
C GLY A 270 -37.90 -15.73 -18.60
N LYS A 271 -38.79 -14.88 -18.10
CA LYS A 271 -39.28 -13.67 -18.78
C LYS A 271 -38.65 -12.37 -18.27
N SER A 272 -37.88 -12.43 -17.18
CA SER A 272 -37.24 -11.25 -16.59
C SER A 272 -36.03 -10.83 -17.43
N ASP A 273 -36.03 -9.57 -17.90
CA ASP A 273 -34.93 -9.04 -18.73
C ASP A 273 -33.59 -9.03 -17.97
N LEU A 274 -33.63 -8.88 -16.64
CA LEU A 274 -32.47 -9.01 -15.77
C LEU A 274 -31.77 -10.36 -15.95
N VAL A 275 -32.52 -11.47 -15.79
CA VAL A 275 -32.01 -12.85 -15.92
C VAL A 275 -31.51 -13.13 -17.33
N ARG A 276 -32.22 -12.60 -18.35
CA ARG A 276 -31.77 -12.70 -19.74
C ARG A 276 -30.39 -12.06 -19.90
N ARG A 277 -30.19 -10.84 -19.38
CA ARG A 277 -28.94 -10.09 -19.57
C ARG A 277 -27.74 -10.65 -18.82
N ILE A 278 -27.93 -11.16 -17.60
CA ILE A 278 -26.84 -11.76 -16.80
C ILE A 278 -26.39 -13.13 -17.33
N LYS A 279 -27.26 -13.83 -18.08
CA LYS A 279 -26.93 -15.11 -18.75
C LYS A 279 -26.27 -14.95 -20.12
N LEU A 280 -26.17 -13.72 -20.63
CA LEU A 280 -25.55 -13.50 -21.93
C LEU A 280 -24.03 -13.65 -21.82
N PRO A 281 -23.36 -14.19 -22.84
CA PRO A 281 -21.91 -14.26 -22.88
C PRO A 281 -21.27 -12.87 -22.78
N LYS A 282 -20.09 -12.77 -22.16
CA LYS A 282 -19.38 -11.49 -21.90
C LYS A 282 -19.19 -10.61 -23.15
N ASP A 283 -19.04 -11.21 -24.32
CA ASP A 283 -18.86 -10.53 -25.60
C ASP A 283 -20.17 -9.99 -26.21
N HIS A 284 -21.32 -10.34 -25.64
CA HIS A 284 -22.61 -9.85 -26.11
C HIS A 284 -22.85 -8.40 -25.66
N LYS A 285 -23.22 -7.53 -26.60
CA LYS A 285 -23.44 -6.08 -26.39
C LYS A 285 -24.46 -5.71 -25.30
N GLU A 286 -25.36 -6.64 -24.96
CA GLU A 286 -26.41 -6.48 -23.94
C GLU A 286 -26.11 -7.24 -22.64
N ALA A 287 -24.99 -7.97 -22.59
CA ALA A 287 -24.59 -8.68 -21.39
C ALA A 287 -24.35 -7.69 -20.25
N MET A 288 -24.80 -8.10 -19.07
CA MET A 288 -24.58 -7.35 -17.83
C MET A 288 -23.87 -8.26 -16.83
N PRO A 289 -22.80 -7.80 -16.15
CA PRO A 289 -22.22 -6.45 -16.23
C PRO A 289 -21.53 -6.14 -17.58
N SER A 290 -21.79 -4.95 -18.14
CA SER A 290 -21.23 -4.53 -19.45
C SER A 290 -19.71 -4.26 -19.41
N LYS A 291 -19.14 -4.14 -18.22
CA LYS A 291 -17.72 -4.01 -17.92
C LYS A 291 -17.46 -4.70 -16.58
N GLY A 292 -16.39 -5.48 -16.47
CA GLY A 292 -16.06 -6.27 -15.29
C GLY A 292 -16.38 -7.76 -15.46
N LYS A 293 -16.33 -8.49 -14.34
CA LYS A 293 -16.61 -9.93 -14.23
C LYS A 293 -18.11 -10.20 -14.49
N VAL A 294 -18.41 -11.31 -15.17
CA VAL A 294 -19.78 -11.82 -15.29
C VAL A 294 -20.14 -12.62 -14.04
N LEU A 295 -21.43 -12.65 -13.67
CA LEU A 295 -21.87 -13.38 -12.49
C LEU A 295 -21.56 -14.88 -12.63
N SER A 296 -21.25 -15.54 -11.51
CA SER A 296 -21.10 -16.98 -11.44
C SER A 296 -22.44 -17.69 -11.69
N ASP A 297 -22.38 -18.98 -12.03
CA ASP A 297 -23.58 -19.78 -12.23
C ASP A 297 -24.45 -19.82 -10.96
N ASP A 298 -23.83 -19.84 -9.76
CA ASP A 298 -24.52 -19.84 -8.47
C ASP A 298 -25.21 -18.50 -8.17
N GLU A 299 -24.55 -17.37 -8.47
CA GLU A 299 -25.14 -16.04 -8.35
C GLU A 299 -26.35 -15.87 -9.29
N ILE A 300 -26.21 -16.33 -10.53
CA ILE A 300 -27.30 -16.32 -11.52
C ILE A 300 -28.45 -17.23 -11.06
N ALA A 301 -28.14 -18.40 -10.49
CA ALA A 301 -29.12 -19.34 -9.97
C ALA A 301 -29.88 -18.74 -8.78
N LEU A 302 -29.18 -18.09 -7.85
CA LEU A 302 -29.77 -17.38 -6.71
C LEU A 302 -30.75 -16.28 -7.15
N ILE A 303 -30.33 -15.40 -8.06
CA ILE A 303 -31.20 -14.35 -8.60
C ILE A 303 -32.41 -14.96 -9.32
N SER A 304 -32.19 -16.00 -10.12
CA SER A 304 -33.27 -16.68 -10.84
C SER A 304 -34.28 -17.30 -9.87
N PHE A 305 -33.79 -18.00 -8.84
CA PHE A 305 -34.62 -18.62 -7.82
C PHE A 305 -35.44 -17.60 -7.04
N TRP A 306 -34.83 -16.50 -6.61
CA TRP A 306 -35.53 -15.40 -5.95
C TRP A 306 -36.66 -14.85 -6.81
N ILE A 307 -36.41 -14.60 -8.10
CA ILE A 307 -37.45 -14.13 -9.01
C ILE A 307 -38.56 -15.16 -9.17
N ASP A 308 -38.24 -16.45 -9.34
CA ASP A 308 -39.22 -17.52 -9.49
C ASP A 308 -40.08 -17.71 -8.23
N LYS A 309 -39.55 -17.39 -7.04
CA LYS A 309 -40.30 -17.34 -5.77
C LYS A 309 -41.17 -16.09 -5.62
N GLY A 310 -41.28 -15.26 -6.66
CA GLY A 310 -42.09 -14.04 -6.64
C GLY A 310 -41.29 -12.78 -6.31
N ALA A 311 -39.96 -12.85 -6.34
CA ALA A 311 -39.05 -11.77 -5.94
C ALA A 311 -39.44 -11.16 -4.58
N PRO A 312 -39.63 -11.96 -3.51
CA PRO A 312 -40.06 -11.44 -2.24
C PRO A 312 -39.05 -10.43 -1.71
N TRP A 313 -39.53 -9.24 -1.33
CA TRP A 313 -38.72 -8.18 -0.73
C TRP A 313 -39.52 -7.56 0.43
N PRO A 314 -39.65 -8.26 1.58
CA PRO A 314 -40.31 -7.71 2.76
C PRO A 314 -39.64 -6.41 3.21
N ASP A 315 -40.35 -5.52 3.90
CA ASP A 315 -39.77 -4.23 4.32
C ASP A 315 -38.58 -4.44 5.29
N ALA A 316 -38.65 -5.46 6.15
CA ALA A 316 -37.55 -5.89 7.01
C ALA A 316 -36.27 -6.33 6.24
N ALA A 317 -36.39 -6.57 4.93
CA ALA A 317 -35.23 -6.89 4.11
C ALA A 317 -34.35 -5.69 3.78
N GLU A 318 -34.86 -4.46 3.87
CA GLU A 318 -34.04 -3.25 3.69
C GLU A 318 -33.04 -3.07 4.84
N ASP A 319 -33.41 -3.54 6.04
CA ASP A 319 -32.58 -3.54 7.24
C ASP A 319 -31.50 -4.64 7.23
N VAL A 320 -31.56 -5.58 6.29
CA VAL A 320 -30.52 -6.62 6.15
C VAL A 320 -29.29 -6.02 5.49
N SER A 321 -28.17 -6.15 6.19
CA SER A 321 -26.86 -5.77 5.68
C SER A 321 -26.53 -6.56 4.41
N VAL A 322 -26.07 -5.85 3.37
CA VAL A 322 -25.63 -6.48 2.11
C VAL A 322 -24.13 -6.80 2.11
N TYR A 323 -23.44 -6.32 3.14
CA TYR A 323 -22.05 -6.61 3.43
C TYR A 323 -21.98 -7.55 4.64
N ARG A 324 -20.83 -8.18 4.87
CA ARG A 324 -20.61 -8.84 6.15
C ARG A 324 -20.51 -7.76 7.22
N VAL A 325 -21.13 -7.99 8.37
CA VAL A 325 -20.92 -7.19 9.59
C VAL A 325 -20.44 -8.15 10.67
N ALA A 326 -19.22 -7.93 11.16
CA ALA A 326 -18.70 -8.73 12.25
C ALA A 326 -19.50 -8.45 13.53
N GLU A 327 -19.87 -9.51 14.25
CA GLU A 327 -20.60 -9.37 15.51
C GLU A 327 -19.83 -8.49 16.50
N LEU A 328 -20.52 -7.50 17.07
CA LEU A 328 -19.91 -6.54 17.99
C LEU A 328 -19.45 -7.20 19.29
N ALA A 329 -20.29 -8.07 19.86
CA ALA A 329 -20.02 -8.73 21.14
C ALA A 329 -18.82 -9.70 21.02
N PRO A 330 -17.94 -9.76 22.02
CA PRO A 330 -16.86 -10.73 22.04
C PRO A 330 -17.41 -12.15 22.20
N ARG A 331 -16.92 -13.11 21.41
CA ARG A 331 -17.13 -14.54 21.68
C ARG A 331 -16.03 -14.99 22.64
N ARG A 332 -16.36 -15.83 23.62
CA ARG A 332 -15.39 -16.49 24.51
C ARG A 332 -15.32 -17.98 24.14
N PRO A 333 -14.62 -18.34 23.06
CA PRO A 333 -14.55 -19.73 22.61
C PRO A 333 -13.80 -20.58 23.64
N ASN A 334 -14.26 -21.82 23.84
CA ASN A 334 -13.59 -22.74 24.76
C ASN A 334 -12.34 -23.29 24.10
N LEU A 335 -11.20 -23.17 24.77
CA LEU A 335 -9.94 -23.72 24.27
C LEU A 335 -10.10 -25.24 23.98
N PRO A 336 -9.74 -25.73 22.78
CA PRO A 336 -9.81 -27.13 22.44
C PRO A 336 -8.93 -27.98 23.36
N ALA A 337 -9.18 -29.29 23.38
CA ALA A 337 -8.28 -30.20 24.07
C ALA A 337 -6.90 -30.16 23.37
N PRO A 338 -5.80 -29.92 24.10
CA PRO A 338 -4.48 -29.88 23.50
C PRO A 338 -4.17 -31.23 22.85
N ARG A 339 -3.68 -31.18 21.61
CA ARG A 339 -3.16 -32.33 20.88
C ARG A 339 -1.64 -32.23 20.84
N LYS A 340 -0.97 -33.38 20.76
CA LYS A 340 0.50 -33.47 20.72
C LYS A 340 1.08 -32.81 21.99
N ASP A 341 2.30 -32.27 21.91
CA ASP A 341 2.97 -31.56 23.02
C ASP A 341 2.72 -30.03 22.98
N LEU A 342 1.58 -29.57 22.43
CA LEU A 342 1.23 -28.15 22.34
C LEU A 342 0.52 -27.69 23.61
N ASN A 343 1.21 -26.85 24.39
CA ASN A 343 0.72 -26.38 25.70
C ASN A 343 0.29 -24.89 25.70
N GLN A 344 0.63 -24.13 24.66
CA GLN A 344 0.26 -22.73 24.55
C GLN A 344 -1.09 -22.60 23.83
N ALA A 345 -1.96 -21.72 24.33
CA ALA A 345 -3.31 -21.57 23.80
C ALA A 345 -3.32 -21.11 22.32
N ILE A 346 -2.45 -20.17 21.93
CA ILE A 346 -2.28 -19.76 20.53
C ILE A 346 -1.97 -20.98 19.65
N ASP A 347 -1.06 -21.85 20.10
CA ASP A 347 -0.65 -23.01 19.32
C ASP A 347 -1.76 -24.07 19.21
N ILE A 348 -2.62 -24.18 20.22
CA ILE A 348 -3.77 -25.09 20.18
C ILE A 348 -4.78 -24.62 19.14
N TRP A 349 -5.09 -23.32 19.10
CA TRP A 349 -5.97 -22.75 18.07
C TRP A 349 -5.38 -22.83 16.66
N VAL A 350 -4.07 -22.56 16.52
CA VAL A 350 -3.39 -22.71 15.22
C VAL A 350 -3.35 -24.18 14.79
N ASP A 351 -3.20 -25.13 15.72
CA ASP A 351 -3.24 -26.56 15.40
C ASP A 351 -4.63 -27.01 14.95
N GLU A 352 -5.71 -26.44 15.49
CA GLU A 352 -7.08 -26.68 15.00
C GLU A 352 -7.21 -26.25 13.54
N TYR A 353 -6.80 -25.02 13.22
CA TYR A 353 -6.79 -24.51 11.84
C TYR A 353 -5.88 -25.34 10.92
N PHE A 354 -4.67 -25.71 11.38
CA PHE A 354 -3.75 -26.53 10.59
C PHE A 354 -4.32 -27.91 10.28
N GLU A 355 -5.10 -28.51 11.18
CA GLU A 355 -5.77 -29.78 10.88
C GLU A 355 -6.89 -29.62 9.85
N GLU A 356 -7.66 -28.53 9.91
CA GLU A 356 -8.69 -28.23 8.91
C GLU A 356 -8.10 -27.97 7.51
N GLN A 357 -6.94 -27.32 7.45
CA GLN A 357 -6.24 -27.00 6.20
C GLN A 357 -5.25 -28.08 5.74
N GLU A 358 -5.14 -29.21 6.46
CA GLU A 358 -4.19 -30.29 6.19
C GLU A 358 -2.71 -29.83 6.16
N ILE A 359 -2.35 -28.90 7.05
CA ILE A 359 -1.00 -28.33 7.18
C ILE A 359 -0.22 -28.99 8.33
N ASP A 360 1.02 -29.36 8.05
CA ASP A 360 1.94 -29.86 9.07
C ASP A 360 2.73 -28.75 9.76
N TRP A 361 2.91 -28.89 11.07
CA TRP A 361 3.83 -28.05 11.83
C TRP A 361 5.28 -28.22 11.37
N ARG A 362 5.96 -27.10 11.12
CA ARG A 362 7.40 -27.03 10.85
C ARG A 362 8.20 -26.94 12.15
N ALA A 363 9.45 -27.38 12.09
CA ALA A 363 10.37 -27.28 13.22
C ALA A 363 10.65 -25.80 13.53
N PRO A 364 10.69 -25.40 14.82
CA PRO A 364 11.05 -24.03 15.20
C PRO A 364 12.41 -23.62 14.63
N VAL A 365 12.56 -22.33 14.30
CA VAL A 365 13.84 -21.77 13.85
C VAL A 365 14.90 -21.91 14.93
N ASP A 366 16.17 -21.88 14.51
CA ASP A 366 17.29 -21.91 15.43
C ASP A 366 17.32 -20.67 16.35
N ASP A 367 18.13 -20.74 17.40
CA ASP A 367 18.22 -19.69 18.42
C ASP A 367 18.74 -18.35 17.87
N LYS A 368 19.55 -18.38 16.82
CA LYS A 368 20.12 -17.16 16.23
C LYS A 368 19.02 -16.41 15.48
N VAL A 369 18.27 -17.10 14.61
CA VAL A 369 17.13 -16.52 13.90
C VAL A 369 16.08 -16.03 14.89
N PHE A 370 15.74 -16.84 15.89
CA PHE A 370 14.78 -16.46 16.94
C PHE A 370 15.23 -15.19 17.67
N LEU A 371 16.47 -15.14 18.15
CA LEU A 371 16.98 -13.99 18.91
C LEU A 371 16.97 -12.71 18.06
N ARG A 372 17.42 -12.79 16.80
CA ARG A 372 17.39 -11.64 15.90
C ARG A 372 15.97 -11.16 15.65
N ARG A 373 15.04 -12.07 15.40
CA ARG A 373 13.62 -11.77 15.14
C ARG A 373 12.99 -11.01 16.30
N ILE A 374 13.13 -11.51 17.53
CA ILE A 374 12.53 -10.85 18.71
C ILE A 374 13.20 -9.51 19.05
N TYR A 375 14.50 -9.34 18.81
CA TYR A 375 15.14 -8.03 19.03
C TYR A 375 14.61 -6.98 18.06
N LEU A 376 14.45 -7.35 16.79
CA LEU A 376 13.90 -6.46 15.77
C LEU A 376 12.43 -6.16 16.03
N ASP A 377 11.63 -7.17 16.36
CA ASP A 377 10.18 -7.02 16.59
C ASP A 377 9.83 -6.29 17.89
N LEU A 378 10.62 -6.48 18.95
CA LEU A 378 10.30 -5.92 20.27
C LEU A 378 10.98 -4.58 20.52
N LEU A 379 12.22 -4.41 20.07
CA LEU A 379 13.05 -3.24 20.39
C LEU A 379 13.48 -2.46 19.15
N GLY A 380 13.29 -3.00 17.95
CA GLY A 380 13.78 -2.40 16.70
C GLY A 380 15.30 -2.29 16.63
N LEU A 381 16.01 -3.11 17.41
CA LEU A 381 17.47 -3.12 17.51
C LEU A 381 18.01 -4.49 17.11
N GLN A 382 19.32 -4.61 16.97
CA GLN A 382 19.97 -5.90 16.79
C GLN A 382 20.67 -6.34 18.09
N PRO A 383 20.69 -7.64 18.40
CA PRO A 383 21.45 -8.15 19.52
C PRO A 383 22.95 -7.94 19.28
N SER A 384 23.69 -7.75 20.36
CA SER A 384 25.15 -7.76 20.39
C SER A 384 25.70 -9.18 20.24
N THR A 385 26.98 -9.28 19.89
CA THR A 385 27.68 -10.57 19.79
C THR A 385 27.70 -11.31 21.14
N GLU A 386 27.85 -10.59 22.25
CA GLU A 386 27.79 -11.15 23.60
C GLU A 386 26.40 -11.68 23.96
N GLU A 387 25.32 -10.98 23.55
CA GLU A 387 23.95 -11.44 23.75
C GLU A 387 23.68 -12.74 22.96
N TYR A 388 24.15 -12.84 21.71
CA TYR A 388 24.09 -14.10 20.95
C TYR A 388 24.83 -15.23 21.67
N ASP A 389 26.09 -15.00 22.05
CA ASP A 389 26.92 -16.01 22.70
C ASP A 389 26.31 -16.50 24.01
N THR A 390 25.76 -15.58 24.81
CA THR A 390 25.12 -15.89 26.10
C THR A 390 23.84 -16.70 25.87
N PHE A 391 23.00 -16.29 24.92
CA PHE A 391 21.73 -16.95 24.64
C PHE A 391 21.89 -18.36 24.03
N ILE A 392 22.87 -18.53 23.16
CA ILE A 392 23.18 -19.82 22.53
C ILE A 392 23.74 -20.81 23.57
N LYS A 393 24.57 -20.34 24.51
CA LYS A 393 25.12 -21.19 25.59
C LYS A 393 24.11 -21.52 26.68
N ASP A 394 23.01 -20.76 26.79
CA ASP A 394 21.94 -21.06 27.72
C ASP A 394 21.23 -22.36 27.32
N SER A 395 21.16 -23.30 28.26
CA SER A 395 20.57 -24.63 28.09
C SER A 395 19.23 -24.78 28.80
N ARG A 396 18.71 -23.72 29.43
CA ARG A 396 17.41 -23.74 30.09
C ARG A 396 16.30 -23.98 29.05
N PRO A 397 15.32 -24.86 29.34
CA PRO A 397 14.24 -25.18 28.41
C PRO A 397 13.30 -23.99 28.15
N ASP A 398 13.22 -23.03 29.09
CA ASP A 398 12.39 -21.83 29.04
C ASP A 398 13.16 -20.57 28.62
N LYS A 399 14.42 -20.68 28.17
CA LYS A 399 15.27 -19.54 27.83
C LYS A 399 14.65 -18.55 26.85
N ARG A 400 13.86 -19.02 25.89
CA ARG A 400 13.16 -18.18 24.91
C ARG A 400 12.13 -17.29 25.58
N ALA A 401 11.29 -17.87 26.45
CA ALA A 401 10.30 -17.13 27.21
C ALA A 401 10.95 -16.11 28.16
N LEU A 402 12.01 -16.50 28.87
CA LEU A 402 12.77 -15.61 29.74
C LEU A 402 13.39 -14.44 28.97
N LYS A 403 13.94 -14.69 27.78
CA LYS A 403 14.53 -13.64 26.95
C LYS A 403 13.47 -12.68 26.42
N VAL A 404 12.29 -13.16 26.00
CA VAL A 404 11.19 -12.28 25.57
C VAL A 404 10.74 -11.36 26.73
N ARG A 405 10.57 -11.90 27.96
CA ARG A 405 10.28 -11.08 29.15
C ARG A 405 11.36 -10.02 29.38
N GLU A 406 12.62 -10.44 29.40
CA GLU A 406 13.77 -9.53 29.60
C GLU A 406 13.78 -8.37 28.59
N LEU A 407 13.46 -8.63 27.31
CA LEU A 407 13.39 -7.58 26.30
C LEU A 407 12.18 -6.67 26.50
N LEU A 408 11.00 -7.21 26.84
CA LEU A 408 9.81 -6.40 27.10
C LEU A 408 9.96 -5.53 28.36
N ASP A 409 10.79 -5.94 29.32
CA ASP A 409 11.12 -5.18 30.53
C ASP A 409 12.15 -4.05 30.26
N ARG A 410 12.71 -3.94 29.04
CA ARG A 410 13.51 -2.78 28.61
C ARG A 410 12.59 -1.64 28.20
N ASP A 411 11.90 -1.06 29.19
CA ASP A 411 10.77 -0.15 28.99
C ASP A 411 11.04 1.02 28.02
N ASP A 412 12.21 1.67 28.14
CA ASP A 412 12.57 2.83 27.31
C ASP A 412 12.89 2.41 25.85
N ASP A 413 13.55 1.26 25.64
CA ASP A 413 13.84 0.73 24.30
C ASP A 413 12.56 0.25 23.60
N TYR A 414 11.71 -0.46 24.35
CA TYR A 414 10.37 -0.87 23.91
C TYR A 414 9.54 0.34 23.52
N ALA A 415 9.41 1.33 24.40
CA ALA A 415 8.61 2.52 24.13
C ALA A 415 9.12 3.25 22.87
N THR A 416 10.43 3.42 22.75
CA THR A 416 11.05 4.09 21.59
C THR A 416 10.80 3.34 20.28
N HIS A 417 10.83 2.01 20.30
CA HIS A 417 10.49 1.20 19.12
C HIS A 417 9.01 1.37 18.74
N TRP A 418 8.11 1.12 19.68
CA TRP A 418 6.67 1.12 19.47
C TRP A 418 6.07 2.51 19.24
N LEU A 419 6.79 3.59 19.59
CA LEU A 419 6.47 4.94 19.13
C LEU A 419 6.23 4.96 17.63
N THR A 420 7.02 4.23 16.83
CA THR A 420 6.89 4.22 15.38
C THR A 420 5.53 3.69 14.93
N PHE A 421 5.14 2.53 15.43
CA PHE A 421 3.84 1.91 15.13
C PHE A 421 2.68 2.84 15.49
N TRP A 422 2.71 3.41 16.69
CA TRP A 422 1.65 4.29 17.17
C TRP A 422 1.66 5.66 16.51
N ASN A 423 2.81 6.23 16.18
CA ASN A 423 2.92 7.51 15.50
C ASN A 423 2.28 7.46 14.11
N ASP A 424 2.47 6.35 13.39
CA ASP A 424 1.85 6.09 12.09
C ASP A 424 0.31 6.01 12.20
N ALA A 425 -0.18 5.26 13.20
CA ALA A 425 -1.62 5.11 13.42
C ALA A 425 -2.28 6.42 13.93
N LEU A 426 -1.62 7.14 14.84
CA LEU A 426 -2.18 8.29 15.55
C LEU A 426 -1.90 9.64 14.88
N ARG A 427 -1.32 9.65 13.67
CA ARG A 427 -0.96 10.88 12.94
C ARG A 427 -0.04 11.81 13.73
N ASN A 428 0.86 11.23 14.53
CA ASN A 428 1.79 11.98 15.39
C ASN A 428 3.17 12.08 14.72
N ASP A 429 3.57 13.30 14.36
CA ASP A 429 4.87 13.59 13.76
C ASP A 429 5.59 14.71 14.54
N TYR A 430 6.84 14.99 14.18
CA TYR A 430 7.63 16.07 14.78
C TYR A 430 7.54 17.38 14.00
N THR A 431 7.01 17.31 12.77
CA THR A 431 6.87 18.43 11.84
C THR A 431 5.62 18.22 10.99
N GLY A 432 5.09 19.27 10.35
CA GLY A 432 3.94 19.11 9.46
C GLY A 432 3.02 20.32 9.37
N THR A 433 2.10 20.32 8.40
CA THR A 433 1.16 21.43 8.17
C THR A 433 0.20 21.61 9.34
N GLY A 434 -0.22 20.53 9.98
CA GLY A 434 -1.09 20.56 11.16
C GLY A 434 -0.49 21.33 12.35
N TYR A 435 0.83 21.23 12.53
CA TYR A 435 1.56 21.93 13.60
C TYR A 435 1.71 23.42 13.29
N ILE A 436 1.90 23.77 12.02
CA ILE A 436 2.00 25.18 11.56
C ILE A 436 0.68 25.92 11.75
N THR A 437 -0.46 25.27 11.48
CA THR A 437 -1.79 25.89 11.64
C THR A 437 -2.30 25.86 13.08
N LYS A 438 -1.55 25.27 14.02
CA LYS A 438 -1.98 24.98 15.40
C LYS A 438 -3.28 24.16 15.46
N GLY A 439 -3.57 23.41 14.39
CA GLY A 439 -4.67 22.46 14.35
C GLY A 439 -4.31 21.12 14.97
N ARG A 440 -3.02 20.74 14.93
CA ARG A 440 -2.49 19.53 15.57
C ARG A 440 -1.52 19.84 16.69
N TYR A 441 -1.47 18.90 17.63
CA TYR A 441 -0.64 18.96 18.82
C TYR A 441 0.19 17.68 18.91
N ALA A 442 1.46 17.81 19.27
CA ALA A 442 2.31 16.64 19.45
C ALA A 442 1.88 15.92 20.72
N ILE A 443 1.72 14.59 20.63
CA ILE A 443 1.37 13.74 21.78
C ILE A 443 2.54 12.86 22.20
N THR A 444 3.75 13.13 21.69
CA THR A 444 4.91 12.24 21.85
C THR A 444 5.24 11.97 23.31
N ASP A 445 5.28 12.98 24.19
CA ASP A 445 5.55 12.80 25.61
C ASP A 445 4.52 11.86 26.28
N TRP A 446 3.23 12.09 25.98
CA TRP A 446 2.13 11.27 26.49
C TRP A 446 2.21 9.84 25.95
N LEU A 447 2.47 9.70 24.64
CA LEU A 447 2.53 8.41 23.97
C LEU A 447 3.72 7.59 24.48
N TYR A 448 4.90 8.20 24.54
CA TYR A 448 6.11 7.59 25.09
C TYR A 448 5.88 7.08 26.51
N SER A 449 5.37 7.95 27.40
CA SER A 449 5.11 7.58 28.78
C SER A 449 4.05 6.48 28.88
N SER A 450 3.02 6.50 28.03
CA SER A 450 1.98 5.47 28.00
C SER A 450 2.52 4.11 27.57
N LEU A 451 3.46 4.06 26.63
CA LEU A 451 4.08 2.81 26.18
C LEU A 451 5.09 2.30 27.19
N ARG A 452 5.94 3.18 27.74
CA ARG A 452 6.96 2.85 28.74
C ARG A 452 6.31 2.28 29.99
N ASP A 453 5.31 2.97 30.52
CA ASP A 453 4.62 2.58 31.76
C ASP A 453 3.58 1.47 31.53
N ASN A 454 3.53 0.90 30.31
CA ASN A 454 2.60 -0.16 29.88
C ASN A 454 1.14 0.13 30.26
N LYS A 455 0.66 1.32 29.87
CA LYS A 455 -0.69 1.77 30.16
C LYS A 455 -1.72 0.76 29.60
N PRO A 456 -2.68 0.30 30.42
CA PRO A 456 -3.78 -0.53 29.93
C PRO A 456 -4.46 0.09 28.71
N TYR A 457 -4.69 -0.71 27.68
CA TYR A 457 -5.13 -0.20 26.38
C TYR A 457 -6.52 0.47 26.43
N ASP A 458 -7.41 0.03 27.30
CA ASP A 458 -8.68 0.70 27.56
C ASP A 458 -8.47 2.15 28.05
N GLN A 459 -7.54 2.37 28.98
CA GLN A 459 -7.18 3.71 29.47
C GLN A 459 -6.43 4.52 28.42
N PHE A 460 -5.60 3.87 27.61
CA PHE A 460 -4.92 4.48 26.47
C PHE A 460 -5.95 5.07 25.50
N VAL A 461 -6.93 4.28 25.07
CA VAL A 461 -8.00 4.70 24.15
C VAL A 461 -8.91 5.74 24.79
N LYS A 462 -9.28 5.57 26.06
CA LYS A 462 -10.11 6.54 26.79
C LYS A 462 -9.48 7.92 26.83
N GLN A 463 -8.16 8.01 27.04
CA GLN A 463 -7.42 9.28 27.03
C GLN A 463 -7.23 9.86 25.62
N LEU A 464 -7.26 9.05 24.57
CA LEU A 464 -7.26 9.57 23.19
C LEU A 464 -8.62 10.15 22.79
N LEU A 465 -9.72 9.55 23.27
CA LEU A 465 -11.09 9.94 22.93
C LEU A 465 -11.64 11.07 23.80
N ASN A 466 -11.25 11.13 25.07
CA ASN A 466 -11.55 12.22 25.99
C ASN A 466 -10.23 12.83 26.49
N PRO A 467 -9.53 13.60 25.63
CA PRO A 467 -8.16 13.99 25.89
C PRO A 467 -8.01 15.19 26.82
N ASP A 468 -6.85 15.21 27.49
CA ASP A 468 -6.29 16.41 28.09
C ASP A 468 -5.36 17.15 27.11
N GLU A 469 -4.68 18.20 27.59
CA GLU A 469 -3.75 18.98 26.78
C GLU A 469 -2.59 18.15 26.19
N LYS A 470 -2.21 17.03 26.82
CA LYS A 470 -1.08 16.19 26.41
C LYS A 470 -1.46 15.10 25.39
N SER A 471 -2.74 14.76 25.30
CA SER A 471 -3.26 13.63 24.49
C SER A 471 -4.18 14.06 23.35
N LYS A 472 -4.54 15.34 23.25
CA LYS A 472 -5.54 15.85 22.29
C LYS A 472 -5.18 15.74 20.81
N GLY A 473 -3.91 15.50 20.46
CA GLY A 473 -3.45 15.53 19.07
C GLY A 473 -4.10 14.50 18.13
N PHE A 474 -4.67 13.41 18.65
CA PHE A 474 -5.26 12.36 17.84
C PHE A 474 -6.63 12.72 17.23
N ILE A 475 -7.53 13.26 18.06
CA ILE A 475 -8.87 13.69 17.62
C ILE A 475 -8.89 15.15 17.12
N GLU A 476 -7.87 15.95 17.44
CA GLU A 476 -7.71 17.29 16.87
C GLU A 476 -7.12 17.20 15.44
N GLY A 477 -7.85 17.72 14.46
CA GLY A 477 -7.51 17.60 13.03
C GLY A 477 -6.72 18.78 12.46
N ILE A 478 -6.31 18.66 11.19
CA ILE A 478 -5.72 19.81 10.49
C ILE A 478 -6.81 20.84 10.23
N ARG A 479 -6.62 22.05 10.74
CA ARG A 479 -7.40 23.24 10.38
C ARG A 479 -6.82 23.87 9.12
N TRP A 480 -7.35 23.48 7.97
CA TRP A 480 -6.97 24.01 6.67
C TRP A 480 -7.45 25.47 6.50
N ARG A 481 -6.75 26.26 5.69
CA ARG A 481 -7.13 27.66 5.39
C ARG A 481 -7.98 27.72 4.12
N GLY A 482 -9.07 28.48 4.16
CA GLY A 482 -9.98 28.66 3.02
C GLY A 482 -11.12 27.65 3.01
N ASP A 483 -11.84 27.56 1.87
CA ASP A 483 -12.91 26.58 1.69
C ASP A 483 -12.28 25.20 1.54
N VAL A 484 -12.72 24.27 2.40
CA VAL A 484 -12.18 22.92 2.50
C VAL A 484 -13.27 21.94 2.23
N ASN A 485 -12.91 20.79 1.65
CA ASN A 485 -13.89 19.77 1.36
C ASN A 485 -14.61 19.33 2.65
N ALA A 486 -15.91 19.07 2.59
CA ALA A 486 -16.68 18.77 3.79
C ALA A 486 -16.21 17.49 4.50
N SER A 487 -15.60 16.54 3.77
CA SER A 487 -14.95 15.36 4.35
C SER A 487 -13.64 15.64 5.11
N GLN A 488 -13.10 16.84 4.96
CA GLN A 488 -11.82 17.27 5.52
C GLN A 488 -11.98 18.28 6.65
N VAL A 489 -13.19 18.54 7.13
CA VAL A 489 -13.40 19.31 8.37
C VAL A 489 -12.89 18.53 9.57
N THR A 490 -12.52 19.24 10.65
CA THR A 490 -11.81 18.66 11.81
C THR A 490 -12.61 17.55 12.50
N GLU A 491 -13.91 17.72 12.59
CA GLU A 491 -14.85 16.79 13.23
C GLU A 491 -14.98 15.50 12.42
N MET A 492 -15.04 15.62 11.09
CA MET A 492 -15.10 14.48 10.18
C MET A 492 -13.75 13.74 10.13
N GLN A 493 -12.62 14.46 10.16
CA GLN A 493 -11.31 13.85 10.34
C GLN A 493 -11.24 13.03 11.63
N ALA A 494 -11.78 13.54 12.75
CA ALA A 494 -11.81 12.82 14.02
C ALA A 494 -12.64 11.53 13.93
N ALA A 495 -13.85 11.60 13.37
CA ALA A 495 -14.70 10.43 13.12
C ALA A 495 -13.99 9.38 12.25
N GLN A 496 -13.37 9.79 11.14
CA GLN A 496 -12.60 8.89 10.28
C GLN A 496 -11.42 8.26 11.01
N ASN A 497 -10.65 9.03 11.77
CA ASN A 497 -9.49 8.53 12.51
C ASN A 497 -9.92 7.53 13.58
N VAL A 498 -10.95 7.83 14.36
CA VAL A 498 -11.45 6.93 15.41
C VAL A 498 -12.02 5.65 14.79
N GLY A 499 -12.84 5.77 13.74
CA GLY A 499 -13.33 4.61 12.99
C GLY A 499 -12.19 3.73 12.49
N GLN A 500 -11.21 4.33 11.80
CA GLN A 500 -10.11 3.59 11.19
C GLN A 500 -9.20 2.99 12.25
N VAL A 501 -8.69 3.78 13.19
CA VAL A 501 -7.64 3.34 14.14
C VAL A 501 -8.20 2.51 15.29
N ILE A 502 -9.35 2.86 15.84
CA ILE A 502 -9.85 2.23 17.07
C ILE A 502 -10.80 1.07 16.75
N LEU A 503 -11.55 1.17 15.65
CA LEU A 503 -12.65 0.25 15.34
C LEU A 503 -12.40 -0.58 14.08
N GLY A 504 -11.25 -0.40 13.40
CA GLY A 504 -10.92 -1.14 12.18
C GLY A 504 -12.01 -0.96 11.12
N LEU A 505 -12.42 0.29 10.92
CA LEU A 505 -13.51 0.68 10.03
C LEU A 505 -13.14 1.89 9.16
N ASN A 506 -13.40 1.80 7.87
CA ASN A 506 -13.15 2.90 6.94
C ASN A 506 -14.40 3.78 6.70
N LEU A 507 -14.47 4.93 7.39
CA LEU A 507 -15.53 5.93 7.19
C LEU A 507 -15.24 6.96 6.09
N LYS A 508 -14.12 6.85 5.35
CA LYS A 508 -13.74 7.88 4.37
C LYS A 508 -14.76 7.98 3.23
N CYS A 509 -15.26 6.86 2.72
CA CYS A 509 -16.32 6.88 1.69
C CYS A 509 -17.60 7.54 2.24
N ALA A 510 -18.05 7.04 3.39
CA ALA A 510 -19.24 7.52 4.11
C ALA A 510 -19.20 9.02 4.43
N SER A 511 -18.03 9.66 4.44
CA SER A 511 -17.92 11.10 4.73
C SER A 511 -18.36 12.04 3.60
N CYS A 512 -18.55 11.54 2.38
CA CYS A 512 -19.01 12.32 1.22
C CYS A 512 -20.34 11.81 0.64
N HIS A 513 -20.55 10.49 0.66
CA HIS A 513 -21.72 9.79 0.15
C HIS A 513 -21.88 8.46 0.91
N ASP A 514 -22.98 7.73 0.75
CA ASP A 514 -23.12 6.41 1.38
C ASP A 514 -22.03 5.45 0.89
N SER A 515 -21.48 4.62 1.78
CA SER A 515 -20.37 3.76 1.43
C SER A 515 -20.74 2.75 0.33
N PHE A 516 -19.79 2.49 -0.58
CA PHE A 516 -19.92 1.47 -1.63
C PHE A 516 -19.32 0.11 -1.22
N VAL A 517 -18.74 0.03 -0.03
CA VAL A 517 -18.00 -1.15 0.47
C VAL A 517 -18.44 -1.56 1.88
N SER A 518 -19.45 -0.89 2.42
CA SER A 518 -20.03 -1.15 3.74
C SER A 518 -21.43 -0.54 3.83
N ASP A 519 -22.22 -0.88 4.85
CA ASP A 519 -23.57 -0.30 5.01
C ASP A 519 -23.60 1.11 5.60
N TRP A 520 -22.46 1.61 6.09
CA TRP A 520 -22.36 2.96 6.66
C TRP A 520 -22.84 4.05 5.71
N LYS A 521 -23.81 4.83 6.20
CA LYS A 521 -24.42 5.94 5.48
C LYS A 521 -23.74 7.27 5.76
N LEU A 522 -23.97 8.22 4.85
CA LEU A 522 -23.52 9.60 4.99
C LEU A 522 -24.04 10.22 6.30
N GLU A 523 -25.32 10.03 6.59
CA GLU A 523 -25.95 10.57 7.79
C GLU A 523 -25.30 10.03 9.08
N GLU A 524 -24.96 8.74 9.11
CA GLU A 524 -24.33 8.10 10.28
C GLU A 524 -22.90 8.59 10.49
N ALA A 525 -22.12 8.74 9.42
CA ALA A 525 -20.78 9.32 9.50
C ALA A 525 -20.83 10.76 10.03
N TYR A 526 -21.80 11.56 9.59
CA TYR A 526 -22.02 12.90 10.12
C TYR A 526 -22.52 12.91 11.56
N ALA A 527 -23.41 11.99 11.94
CA ALA A 527 -23.90 11.86 13.30
C ALA A 527 -22.78 11.48 14.28
N PHE A 528 -21.85 10.63 13.85
CA PHE A 528 -20.65 10.28 14.60
C PHE A 528 -19.67 11.45 14.67
N ALA A 529 -19.42 12.15 13.56
CA ALA A 529 -18.60 13.36 13.52
C ALA A 529 -19.14 14.47 14.45
N ASN A 530 -20.45 14.59 14.59
CA ASN A 530 -21.09 15.60 15.41
C ASN A 530 -20.82 15.44 16.92
N ILE A 531 -20.35 14.27 17.37
CA ILE A 531 -19.86 14.04 18.75
C ILE A 531 -18.62 14.90 19.02
N PHE A 532 -17.76 15.07 18.02
CA PHE A 532 -16.50 15.82 18.12
C PHE A 532 -16.67 17.33 17.93
N SER A 533 -17.89 17.80 17.67
CA SER A 533 -18.18 19.18 17.30
C SER A 533 -18.63 20.03 18.49
N ASP A 534 -18.24 21.31 18.50
CA ASP A 534 -18.79 22.32 19.43
C ASP A 534 -20.19 22.82 19.00
N SER A 535 -20.60 22.54 17.76
CA SER A 535 -21.89 22.98 17.20
C SER A 535 -22.50 21.94 16.26
N SER A 536 -23.81 21.98 16.04
CA SER A 536 -24.48 21.02 15.16
C SER A 536 -23.96 21.16 13.72
N LEU A 537 -23.42 20.07 13.18
CA LEU A 537 -22.95 19.99 11.80
C LEU A 537 -24.12 20.00 10.82
N VAL A 538 -23.86 20.49 9.59
CA VAL A 538 -24.78 20.38 8.46
C VAL A 538 -24.29 19.24 7.58
N VAL A 539 -25.17 18.32 7.22
CA VAL A 539 -24.85 17.21 6.33
C VAL A 539 -24.56 17.75 4.94
N SER A 540 -23.40 17.39 4.37
CA SER A 540 -23.03 17.73 3.00
C SER A 540 -22.81 16.47 2.20
N ARG A 541 -23.36 16.44 0.98
CA ARG A 541 -23.04 15.40 0.00
C ARG A 541 -21.90 15.90 -0.86
N CYS A 542 -20.73 15.30 -0.70
CA CYS A 542 -19.45 15.89 -1.11
C CYS A 542 -19.33 17.32 -0.55
N ASP A 543 -19.23 18.34 -1.42
CA ASP A 543 -19.10 19.74 -1.02
C ASP A 543 -20.43 20.53 -1.05
N ILE A 544 -21.56 19.85 -1.24
CA ILE A 544 -22.87 20.48 -1.37
C ILE A 544 -23.67 20.27 -0.07
N PRO A 545 -23.96 21.34 0.71
CA PRO A 545 -24.80 21.24 1.89
C PRO A 545 -26.22 20.80 1.51
N THR A 546 -26.76 19.82 2.22
CA THR A 546 -28.15 19.33 2.06
C THR A 546 -29.16 20.27 2.73
N GLY A 547 -28.71 21.07 3.70
CA GLY A 547 -29.57 21.88 4.58
C GLY A 547 -30.06 21.13 5.82
N GLU A 548 -29.80 19.83 5.91
CA GLU A 548 -30.16 18.99 7.06
C GLU A 548 -29.09 19.07 8.13
N LYS A 549 -29.52 19.10 9.39
CA LYS A 549 -28.61 19.06 10.54
C LYS A 549 -28.25 17.61 10.83
N ALA A 550 -26.97 17.36 11.10
CA ALA A 550 -26.51 16.05 11.53
C ALA A 550 -27.13 15.67 12.87
N GLY A 551 -27.48 14.39 13.01
CA GLY A 551 -27.79 13.77 14.30
C GLY A 551 -26.58 13.74 15.24
N THR A 552 -26.69 13.05 16.38
CA THR A 552 -25.55 12.74 17.24
C THR A 552 -25.68 11.30 17.68
N LYS A 553 -24.79 10.42 17.23
CA LYS A 553 -24.93 8.98 17.44
C LYS A 553 -23.57 8.30 17.41
N ILE A 554 -23.37 7.34 18.31
CA ILE A 554 -22.25 6.40 18.21
C ILE A 554 -22.51 5.41 17.07
N LEU A 555 -21.46 4.82 16.49
CA LEU A 555 -21.61 3.90 15.35
C LEU A 555 -22.44 2.64 15.72
N TRP A 556 -22.28 2.11 16.93
CA TRP A 556 -23.06 0.99 17.46
C TRP A 556 -23.87 1.42 18.68
N GLU A 557 -25.18 1.58 18.52
CA GLU A 557 -26.08 2.06 19.60
C GLU A 557 -26.17 1.07 20.77
N GLU A 558 -25.90 -0.21 20.52
CA GLU A 558 -25.88 -1.26 21.54
C GLU A 558 -24.82 -0.98 22.62
N LEU A 559 -23.83 -0.13 22.32
CA LEU A 559 -22.82 0.30 23.28
C LEU A 559 -23.31 1.40 24.22
N GLY A 560 -24.32 2.19 23.82
CA GLY A 560 -24.83 3.31 24.58
C GLY A 560 -25.36 4.45 23.70
N GLU A 561 -26.14 5.35 24.31
CA GLU A 561 -26.71 6.52 23.64
C GLU A 561 -25.91 7.78 24.01
N ILE A 562 -25.52 8.58 23.02
CA ILE A 562 -24.84 9.86 23.25
C ILE A 562 -25.89 10.96 23.41
N ASP A 563 -25.84 11.70 24.52
CA ASP A 563 -26.73 12.84 24.75
C ASP A 563 -26.46 13.94 23.72
N SER A 564 -27.36 14.07 22.75
CA SER A 564 -27.26 15.06 21.68
C SER A 564 -27.26 16.52 22.19
N THR A 565 -27.79 16.78 23.39
CA THR A 565 -27.88 18.11 24.01
C THR A 565 -26.66 18.48 24.86
N ALA A 566 -25.83 17.50 25.20
CA ALA A 566 -24.62 17.69 25.98
C ALA A 566 -23.57 18.52 25.23
N ASN A 567 -22.65 19.12 25.98
CA ASN A 567 -21.52 19.84 25.38
C ASN A 567 -20.47 18.85 24.83
N ARG A 568 -19.51 19.36 24.03
CA ARG A 568 -18.48 18.51 23.40
C ARG A 568 -17.71 17.66 24.42
N ALA A 569 -17.31 18.22 25.56
CA ALA A 569 -16.53 17.48 26.57
C ALA A 569 -17.32 16.30 27.16
N GLU A 570 -18.60 16.53 27.48
CA GLU A 570 -19.51 15.48 27.98
C GLU A 570 -19.75 14.40 26.92
N LYS A 571 -19.91 14.79 25.65
CA LYS A 571 -20.07 13.85 24.52
C LYS A 571 -18.83 12.97 24.33
N LEU A 572 -17.64 13.57 24.39
CA LEU A 572 -16.38 12.84 24.30
C LEU A 572 -16.18 11.89 25.49
N GLU A 573 -16.56 12.31 26.71
CA GLU A 573 -16.52 11.44 27.89
C GLU A 573 -17.46 10.23 27.72
N GLN A 574 -18.69 10.45 27.26
CA GLN A 574 -19.65 9.38 26.97
C GLN A 574 -19.11 8.42 25.91
N LEU A 575 -18.62 8.94 24.78
CA LEU A 575 -18.01 8.13 23.72
C LEU A 575 -16.85 7.29 24.25
N ALA A 576 -15.95 7.90 25.02
CA ALA A 576 -14.78 7.24 25.57
C ALA A 576 -15.17 6.11 26.54
N ASN A 577 -16.20 6.31 27.36
CA ASN A 577 -16.71 5.28 28.27
C ASN A 577 -17.41 4.12 27.53
N TYR A 578 -18.19 4.42 26.49
CA TYR A 578 -18.92 3.40 25.74
C TYR A 578 -18.02 2.56 24.82
N LEU A 579 -16.95 3.15 24.25
CA LEU A 579 -16.07 2.40 23.36
C LEU A 579 -15.13 1.44 24.09
N VAL A 580 -14.75 1.70 25.35
CA VAL A 580 -13.76 0.88 26.08
C VAL A 580 -14.40 -0.18 26.98
N GLN A 581 -15.70 -0.44 26.80
CA GLN A 581 -16.38 -1.46 27.59
C GLN A 581 -16.12 -2.88 27.04
N PRO A 582 -16.14 -3.91 27.89
CA PRO A 582 -16.01 -5.31 27.46
C PRO A 582 -16.98 -5.75 26.36
N ALA A 583 -18.19 -5.18 26.33
CA ALA A 583 -19.17 -5.48 25.29
C ALA A 583 -18.71 -5.08 23.88
N ASN A 584 -17.72 -4.17 23.76
CA ASN A 584 -17.14 -3.77 22.48
C ASN A 584 -16.01 -4.71 22.06
N GLY A 585 -16.36 -5.92 21.60
CA GLY A 585 -15.38 -6.87 21.05
C GLY A 585 -14.64 -6.32 19.82
N ARG A 586 -15.25 -5.39 19.06
CA ARG A 586 -14.63 -4.75 17.89
C ARG A 586 -13.34 -4.01 18.25
N LEU A 587 -13.33 -3.26 19.36
CA LEU A 587 -12.13 -2.56 19.85
C LEU A 587 -10.96 -3.53 20.05
N TYR A 588 -11.19 -4.60 20.82
CA TYR A 588 -10.14 -5.51 21.25
C TYR A 588 -9.66 -6.42 20.12
N ARG A 589 -10.56 -6.90 19.26
CA ARG A 589 -10.18 -7.63 18.04
C ARG A 589 -9.32 -6.78 17.12
N THR A 590 -9.62 -5.48 16.97
CA THR A 590 -8.86 -4.58 16.10
C THR A 590 -7.42 -4.44 16.57
N ILE A 591 -7.19 -4.16 17.86
CA ILE A 591 -5.82 -4.01 18.37
C ILE A 591 -5.05 -5.33 18.34
N VAL A 592 -5.68 -6.43 18.74
CA VAL A 592 -5.08 -7.77 18.68
C VAL A 592 -4.67 -8.12 17.26
N ASN A 593 -5.55 -7.89 16.28
CA ASN A 593 -5.27 -8.15 14.87
C ASN A 593 -4.06 -7.36 14.38
N ARG A 594 -3.91 -6.10 14.82
CA ARG A 594 -2.78 -5.25 14.44
C ARG A 594 -1.47 -5.63 15.10
N ILE A 595 -1.50 -6.01 16.38
CA ILE A 595 -0.30 -6.53 17.06
C ILE A 595 0.13 -7.86 16.43
N TRP A 596 -0.83 -8.75 16.14
CA TRP A 596 -0.58 -9.97 15.38
C TRP A 596 0.04 -9.66 14.01
N LYS A 597 -0.57 -8.76 13.24
CA LYS A 597 -0.03 -8.31 11.94
C LYS A 597 1.38 -7.74 12.06
N GLN A 598 1.66 -6.94 13.08
CA GLN A 598 2.98 -6.35 13.29
C GLN A 598 4.06 -7.41 13.46
N LEU A 599 3.76 -8.52 14.15
CA LEU A 599 4.70 -9.61 14.44
C LEU A 599 4.74 -10.71 13.37
N MET A 600 3.57 -11.05 12.81
CA MET A 600 3.39 -12.16 11.86
C MET A 600 3.41 -11.69 10.40
N GLY A 601 3.31 -10.38 10.15
CA GLY A 601 3.32 -9.73 8.84
C GLY A 601 2.00 -9.75 8.06
N ARG A 602 1.01 -10.52 8.52
CA ARG A 602 -0.40 -10.44 8.08
C ARG A 602 -1.31 -10.56 9.27
N GLY A 603 -2.41 -9.81 9.29
CA GLY A 603 -3.46 -9.94 10.32
C GLY A 603 -4.17 -11.29 10.28
N LEU A 604 -4.96 -11.57 11.32
CA LEU A 604 -6.06 -12.54 11.25
C LEU A 604 -7.09 -12.09 10.23
N VAL A 605 -7.45 -10.80 10.28
CA VAL A 605 -8.25 -10.11 9.26
C VAL A 605 -7.34 -9.18 8.45
N GLU A 606 -7.48 -9.20 7.13
CA GLU A 606 -6.79 -8.31 6.19
C GLU A 606 -7.80 -7.82 5.13
N PRO A 607 -7.84 -6.53 4.76
CA PRO A 607 -7.09 -5.41 5.31
C PRO A 607 -7.36 -5.13 6.79
N ALA A 608 -6.36 -4.68 7.55
CA ALA A 608 -6.48 -4.40 8.99
C ALA A 608 -7.45 -3.25 9.37
N ASP A 609 -7.98 -2.52 8.38
CA ASP A 609 -8.97 -1.45 8.55
C ASP A 609 -10.37 -1.84 8.05
N GLU A 610 -10.55 -3.12 7.72
CA GLU A 610 -11.80 -3.72 7.25
C GLU A 610 -12.11 -4.94 8.11
N MET A 611 -12.27 -4.71 9.42
CA MET A 611 -12.49 -5.79 10.41
C MET A 611 -13.82 -6.53 10.26
N ASP A 612 -14.66 -6.11 9.30
CA ASP A 612 -15.85 -6.82 8.84
C ASP A 612 -15.52 -7.98 7.89
N ASN A 613 -14.29 -8.10 7.41
CA ASN A 613 -13.84 -9.25 6.61
C ASN A 613 -13.67 -10.49 7.49
N ILE A 614 -13.73 -11.66 6.85
CA ILE A 614 -13.60 -12.95 7.53
C ILE A 614 -12.15 -13.14 7.99
N PRO A 615 -11.88 -13.42 9.27
CA PRO A 615 -10.56 -13.84 9.69
C PRO A 615 -10.28 -15.28 9.23
N TRP A 616 -9.02 -15.60 8.92
CA TRP A 616 -8.64 -17.00 8.64
C TRP A 616 -8.85 -17.92 9.85
N SER A 617 -8.86 -17.37 11.08
CA SER A 617 -9.32 -18.07 12.28
C SER A 617 -10.11 -17.14 13.19
N GLN A 618 -11.43 -17.31 13.20
CA GLN A 618 -12.35 -16.51 14.02
C GLN A 618 -12.21 -16.84 15.51
N ASP A 619 -12.02 -18.11 15.86
CA ASP A 619 -11.87 -18.52 17.26
C ASP A 619 -10.55 -18.03 17.88
N LEU A 620 -9.44 -18.04 17.14
CA LEU A 620 -8.18 -17.46 17.62
C LEU A 620 -8.30 -15.94 17.83
N LEU A 621 -8.93 -15.22 16.90
CA LEU A 621 -9.13 -13.77 17.02
C LEU A 621 -9.96 -13.43 18.27
N ASP A 622 -11.06 -14.15 18.48
CA ASP A 622 -11.94 -13.97 19.63
C ASP A 622 -11.29 -14.35 20.95
N TRP A 623 -10.55 -15.46 20.96
CA TRP A 623 -9.79 -15.89 22.13
C TRP A 623 -8.71 -14.86 22.50
N LEU A 624 -7.90 -14.39 21.54
CA LEU A 624 -6.88 -13.39 21.80
C LEU A 624 -7.48 -12.07 22.32
N ALA A 625 -8.64 -11.65 21.78
CA ALA A 625 -9.32 -10.44 22.24
C ALA A 625 -9.85 -10.56 23.68
N THR A 626 -10.39 -11.73 24.05
CA THR A 626 -10.95 -11.97 25.38
C THR A 626 -9.88 -12.30 26.42
N ASP A 627 -8.82 -12.99 26.04
CA ASP A 627 -7.62 -13.18 26.85
C ASP A 627 -6.94 -11.83 27.12
N PHE A 628 -6.84 -10.95 26.12
CA PHE A 628 -6.32 -9.58 26.30
C PHE A 628 -7.14 -8.76 27.30
N GLU A 629 -8.47 -8.91 27.30
CA GLU A 629 -9.35 -8.31 28.33
C GLU A 629 -9.07 -8.90 29.72
N ASP A 630 -9.01 -10.23 29.82
CA ASP A 630 -8.81 -10.94 31.09
C ASP A 630 -7.41 -10.64 31.71
N GLU A 631 -6.41 -10.32 30.89
CA GLU A 631 -5.06 -9.87 31.31
C GLU A 631 -4.98 -8.36 31.60
N GLY A 632 -6.11 -7.64 31.65
CA GLY A 632 -6.16 -6.23 32.00
C GLY A 632 -5.68 -5.29 30.89
N TYR A 633 -5.87 -5.69 29.62
CA TYR A 633 -5.54 -4.90 28.43
C TYR A 633 -4.04 -4.60 28.29
N ASP A 634 -3.20 -5.53 28.74
CA ASP A 634 -1.73 -5.43 28.73
C ASP A 634 -1.15 -5.78 27.35
N LEU A 635 -0.65 -4.77 26.63
CA LEU A 635 -0.07 -4.95 25.29
C LEU A 635 1.23 -5.77 25.33
N LYS A 636 2.06 -5.64 26.37
CA LYS A 636 3.29 -6.41 26.49
C LYS A 636 2.98 -7.88 26.75
N GLU A 637 1.95 -8.22 27.54
CA GLU A 637 1.53 -9.61 27.75
C GLU A 637 1.00 -10.24 26.47
N LEU A 638 0.21 -9.51 25.67
CA LEU A 638 -0.23 -9.96 24.34
C LEU A 638 0.97 -10.26 23.43
N ILE A 639 1.92 -9.32 23.33
CA ILE A 639 3.14 -9.49 22.53
C ILE A 639 3.97 -10.68 23.04
N TYR A 640 4.09 -10.83 24.36
CA TYR A 640 4.79 -11.95 24.99
C TYR A 640 4.17 -13.29 24.57
N LYS A 641 2.85 -13.46 24.71
CA LYS A 641 2.14 -14.69 24.34
C LYS A 641 2.34 -15.05 22.87
N ILE A 642 2.26 -14.06 21.97
CA ILE A 642 2.53 -14.28 20.54
C ILE A 642 3.99 -14.71 20.33
N ALA A 643 4.96 -13.98 20.88
CA ALA A 643 6.39 -14.21 20.65
C ALA A 643 6.90 -15.57 21.20
N ILE A 644 6.27 -16.11 22.25
CA ILE A 644 6.62 -17.43 22.79
C ILE A 644 5.84 -18.59 22.15
N SER A 645 4.86 -18.31 21.29
CA SER A 645 4.11 -19.35 20.59
C SER A 645 5.02 -20.13 19.63
N LYS A 646 4.73 -21.42 19.44
CA LYS A 646 5.36 -22.21 18.38
C LYS A 646 5.01 -21.63 17.01
N ALA A 647 3.80 -21.11 16.81
CA ALA A 647 3.36 -20.45 15.58
C ALA A 647 4.31 -19.31 15.17
N TYR A 648 4.62 -18.39 16.09
CA TYR A 648 5.59 -17.32 15.86
C TYR A 648 7.00 -17.84 15.65
N GLN A 649 7.40 -18.96 16.27
CA GLN A 649 8.76 -19.50 16.20
C GLN A 649 9.02 -20.39 14.96
N GLN A 650 8.04 -20.61 14.09
CA GLN A 650 8.25 -21.32 12.81
C GLN A 650 9.09 -20.49 11.84
N PRO A 651 9.67 -21.12 10.79
CA PRO A 651 10.32 -20.40 9.70
C PRO A 651 9.33 -19.47 9.00
N ALA A 652 9.72 -18.23 8.71
CA ALA A 652 8.84 -17.36 7.94
C ALA A 652 8.59 -17.89 6.52
N VAL A 653 7.44 -17.51 5.97
CA VAL A 653 6.94 -17.90 4.65
C VAL A 653 7.24 -16.78 3.67
N ALA A 654 7.84 -17.14 2.53
CA ALA A 654 8.01 -16.21 1.42
C ALA A 654 6.68 -16.06 0.68
N VAL A 655 6.33 -14.82 0.34
CA VAL A 655 5.12 -14.51 -0.42
C VAL A 655 5.56 -13.89 -1.73
N GLU A 656 5.11 -14.46 -2.85
CA GLU A 656 5.53 -14.00 -4.19
C GLU A 656 5.02 -12.59 -4.48
N ASN A 657 3.79 -12.28 -4.06
CA ASN A 657 3.19 -10.96 -4.21
C ASN A 657 2.43 -10.59 -2.91
N PRO A 658 2.73 -9.45 -2.26
CA PRO A 658 2.00 -9.03 -1.06
C PRO A 658 0.51 -8.78 -1.27
N LEU A 659 0.04 -8.60 -2.51
CA LEU A 659 -1.39 -8.52 -2.79
C LEU A 659 -2.12 -9.80 -2.36
N PHE A 660 -1.46 -10.96 -2.46
CA PHE A 660 -2.01 -12.25 -2.03
C PHE A 660 -2.25 -12.34 -0.51
N LEU A 661 -1.72 -11.39 0.27
CA LEU A 661 -2.03 -11.31 1.69
C LEU A 661 -3.47 -10.84 1.94
N ALA A 662 -4.10 -10.14 1.01
CA ALA A 662 -5.47 -9.68 1.16
C ALA A 662 -6.50 -10.61 0.49
N ASP A 663 -6.06 -11.69 -0.15
CA ASP A 663 -6.94 -12.60 -0.88
C ASP A 663 -7.79 -13.47 0.05
N ASP A 664 -9.00 -13.80 -0.40
CA ASP A 664 -9.99 -14.59 0.34
C ASP A 664 -9.55 -16.06 0.52
N ASP A 665 -8.69 -16.57 -0.36
CA ASP A 665 -8.15 -17.94 -0.29
C ASP A 665 -6.81 -18.02 0.46
N PHE A 666 -6.43 -16.97 1.18
CA PHE A 666 -5.22 -16.96 2.00
C PHE A 666 -5.21 -18.12 3.01
N VAL A 667 -4.11 -18.87 2.99
CA VAL A 667 -3.84 -19.95 3.94
C VAL A 667 -2.69 -19.53 4.86
N PHE A 668 -2.94 -19.56 6.18
CA PHE A 668 -1.91 -19.25 7.15
C PHE A 668 -0.95 -20.44 7.33
N GLU A 669 0.31 -20.28 6.92
CA GLU A 669 1.37 -21.29 7.11
C GLU A 669 2.43 -20.88 8.16
N GLY A 670 2.41 -19.63 8.61
CA GLY A 670 3.38 -19.05 9.54
C GLY A 670 3.53 -17.54 9.36
N ALA A 671 4.43 -16.93 10.12
CA ALA A 671 4.81 -15.54 9.91
C ALA A 671 5.34 -15.33 8.49
N VAL A 672 5.06 -14.20 7.85
CA VAL A 672 5.61 -13.88 6.53
C VAL A 672 6.95 -13.20 6.65
N ILE A 673 7.81 -13.39 5.64
CA ILE A 673 9.08 -12.68 5.58
C ILE A 673 8.77 -11.19 5.46
N ARG A 674 9.28 -10.41 6.43
CA ARG A 674 9.08 -8.97 6.48
C ARG A 674 10.36 -8.26 6.15
N ARG A 675 10.24 -7.06 5.59
CA ARG A 675 11.39 -6.16 5.50
C ARG A 675 11.57 -5.42 6.82
N MET A 676 12.81 -5.13 7.19
CA MET A 676 13.11 -4.16 8.24
C MET A 676 12.50 -2.80 7.87
N THR A 677 11.86 -2.16 8.84
CA THR A 677 11.36 -0.79 8.69
C THR A 677 12.52 0.20 8.51
N ALA A 678 12.21 1.40 8.03
CA ALA A 678 13.18 2.49 7.96
C ALA A 678 13.92 2.70 9.30
N GLU A 679 13.18 2.65 10.41
CA GLU A 679 13.73 2.80 11.74
C GLU A 679 14.66 1.63 12.12
N GLN A 680 14.22 0.39 11.93
CA GLN A 680 15.04 -0.80 12.19
C GLN A 680 16.33 -0.81 11.36
N PHE A 681 16.24 -0.45 10.07
CA PHE A 681 17.41 -0.39 9.18
C PHE A 681 18.39 0.68 9.66
N SER A 682 17.92 1.91 9.84
CA SER A 682 18.77 3.02 10.24
C SER A 682 19.37 2.83 11.64
N ASP A 683 18.60 2.28 12.58
CA ASP A 683 19.07 1.97 13.92
C ASP A 683 20.09 0.83 13.90
N GLY A 684 19.89 -0.20 13.06
CA GLY A 684 20.84 -1.28 12.86
C GLY A 684 22.19 -0.80 12.33
N VAL A 685 22.19 0.09 11.34
CA VAL A 685 23.43 0.72 10.85
C VAL A 685 24.07 1.60 11.92
N SER A 686 23.27 2.40 12.63
CA SER A 686 23.74 3.30 13.68
C SER A 686 24.42 2.56 14.82
N GLN A 687 23.81 1.44 15.24
CA GLN A 687 24.30 0.60 16.33
C GLN A 687 25.60 -0.13 15.97
N LYS A 688 25.74 -0.58 14.72
CA LYS A 688 26.81 -1.51 14.34
C LYS A 688 27.98 -0.86 13.61
N ILE A 689 27.74 0.23 12.88
CA ILE A 689 28.76 0.87 12.04
C ILE A 689 29.10 2.25 12.57
N HIS A 690 28.14 3.17 12.47
CA HIS A 690 28.29 4.56 12.88
C HIS A 690 26.91 5.23 12.95
N PRO A 691 26.64 6.12 13.94
CA PRO A 691 25.37 6.82 14.05
C PRO A 691 24.94 7.54 12.76
N ILE A 692 23.76 7.21 12.22
CA ILE A 692 23.21 7.90 11.04
C ILE A 692 22.73 9.32 11.37
N PHE A 693 22.26 9.52 12.61
CA PHE A 693 21.68 10.78 13.06
C PHE A 693 22.50 11.39 14.20
N SER A 694 22.67 12.71 14.15
CA SER A 694 23.29 13.48 15.23
C SER A 694 22.28 13.88 16.30
N GLU A 695 22.76 14.26 17.48
CA GLU A 695 21.93 14.81 18.56
C GLU A 695 21.13 16.05 18.13
N GLU A 696 21.68 16.86 17.21
CA GLU A 696 20.99 18.06 16.69
C GLU A 696 19.76 17.72 15.82
N GLN A 697 19.72 16.52 15.25
CA GLN A 697 18.58 16.05 14.45
C GLN A 697 17.46 15.46 15.30
N MET A 698 17.74 15.12 16.56
CA MET A 698 16.75 14.63 17.52
C MET A 698 15.65 15.67 17.72
N LYS A 699 14.39 15.24 17.53
CA LYS A 699 13.21 16.11 17.70
C LYS A 699 12.48 15.86 19.01
N TYR A 700 12.71 14.71 19.61
CA TYR A 700 12.19 14.35 20.91
C TYR A 700 13.28 13.63 21.69
N ASN A 701 13.57 14.13 22.90
CA ASN A 701 14.55 13.54 23.79
C ASN A 701 13.83 12.76 24.89
N PRO A 702 13.74 11.42 24.81
CA PRO A 702 13.07 10.62 25.84
C PRO A 702 13.78 10.70 27.19
N ASN A 703 15.08 11.03 27.23
CA ASN A 703 15.87 11.07 28.46
C ASN A 703 15.43 12.15 29.45
N GLU A 704 14.68 13.16 28.99
CA GLU A 704 14.08 14.16 29.88
C GLU A 704 12.95 13.56 30.74
N LEU A 705 12.33 12.48 30.25
CA LEU A 705 11.26 11.76 30.93
C LEU A 705 11.72 10.39 31.45
N ALA A 706 12.76 9.79 30.87
CA ALA A 706 13.29 8.49 31.27
C ALA A 706 13.81 8.55 32.71
N VAL A 707 13.44 7.54 33.49
CA VAL A 707 13.85 7.41 34.90
C VAL A 707 14.99 6.39 35.03
N SER A 708 15.22 5.56 34.01
CA SER A 708 16.26 4.53 34.03
C SER A 708 17.60 5.09 33.54
N GLU A 709 18.69 4.79 34.27
CA GLU A 709 20.07 5.02 33.79
C GLU A 709 20.48 4.01 32.69
N GLN A 710 19.57 3.11 32.27
CA GLN A 710 19.90 1.90 31.51
C GLN A 710 19.84 2.05 29.98
N SER A 711 19.19 3.08 29.43
CA SER A 711 18.95 3.18 27.98
C SER A 711 19.92 4.10 27.22
N ASP A 712 21.15 4.29 27.68
CA ASP A 712 22.15 4.97 26.84
C ASP A 712 22.74 3.98 25.81
N ILE A 713 22.03 3.87 24.71
CA ILE A 713 22.41 3.10 23.51
C ILE A 713 23.53 3.76 22.69
N GLY A 714 23.96 4.99 23.04
CA GLY A 714 25.08 5.68 22.42
C GLY A 714 24.83 6.28 21.03
N PHE A 715 23.58 6.31 20.56
CA PHE A 715 23.19 6.96 19.29
C PHE A 715 21.73 7.42 19.29
N VAL A 716 21.39 8.36 18.39
CA VAL A 716 20.01 8.84 18.23
C VAL A 716 19.19 7.86 17.38
N ARG A 717 18.12 7.33 17.96
CA ARG A 717 17.18 6.42 17.28
C ARG A 717 16.40 7.15 16.18
N ALA A 718 16.20 6.46 15.06
CA ALA A 718 15.42 6.92 13.92
C ALA A 718 13.98 7.31 14.30
N ALA A 719 13.39 6.63 15.28
CA ALA A 719 12.05 6.94 15.78
C ALA A 719 11.94 8.38 16.33
N LEU A 720 13.04 8.98 16.79
CA LEU A 720 13.11 10.27 17.50
C LEU A 720 13.42 11.47 16.59
N VAL A 721 13.72 11.22 15.31
CA VAL A 721 14.03 12.27 14.33
C VAL A 721 12.84 12.52 13.42
N ALA A 722 12.80 13.72 12.83
CA ALA A 722 11.85 14.05 11.77
C ALA A 722 12.08 13.17 10.53
N ASN A 723 11.02 12.91 9.77
CA ASN A 723 11.14 12.19 8.51
C ASN A 723 12.04 12.97 7.53
N ASN A 724 12.90 12.26 6.80
CA ASN A 724 13.91 12.82 5.88
C ASN A 724 14.01 11.96 4.60
N GLY A 725 14.91 12.31 3.69
CA GLY A 725 15.08 11.61 2.40
C GLY A 725 15.32 10.11 2.59
N LEU A 726 16.30 9.75 3.42
CA LEU A 726 16.67 8.36 3.71
C LEU A 726 15.49 7.57 4.29
N LEU A 727 14.87 8.08 5.36
CA LEU A 727 13.77 7.39 6.02
C LEU A 727 12.55 7.22 5.11
N LYS A 728 12.22 8.24 4.31
CA LYS A 728 11.13 8.19 3.34
C LYS A 728 11.40 7.16 2.26
N ALA A 729 12.63 7.11 1.72
CA ALA A 729 13.04 6.11 0.74
C ALA A 729 12.95 4.70 1.31
N LEU A 730 13.29 4.53 2.59
CA LEU A 730 13.16 3.26 3.31
C LEU A 730 11.71 2.91 3.74
N GLY A 731 10.71 3.66 3.30
CA GLY A 731 9.30 3.37 3.54
C GLY A 731 8.69 3.98 4.80
N ARG A 732 9.36 4.95 5.47
CA ARG A 732 8.73 5.71 6.56
C ARG A 732 7.59 6.57 6.00
N THR A 733 6.42 6.35 6.55
CA THR A 733 5.17 6.92 6.06
C THR A 733 5.06 8.41 6.37
N ASN A 734 4.19 9.11 5.63
CA ASN A 734 3.79 10.46 5.99
C ASN A 734 2.69 10.38 7.04
N ARG A 735 2.97 10.88 8.24
CA ARG A 735 2.06 10.87 9.39
C ARG A 735 1.03 12.01 9.36
N GLU A 736 0.86 12.65 8.21
CA GLU A 736 -0.26 13.57 7.96
C GLU A 736 -1.59 12.85 7.75
N VAL A 737 -1.58 11.54 7.50
CA VAL A 737 -2.78 10.70 7.42
C VAL A 737 -2.58 9.46 8.29
N VAL A 738 -3.69 8.82 8.69
CA VAL A 738 -3.62 7.54 9.41
C VAL A 738 -2.98 6.50 8.51
N MET A 739 -1.97 5.82 9.04
CA MET A 739 -1.34 4.69 8.39
C MET A 739 -1.28 3.50 9.35
N THR A 740 -1.99 2.43 9.02
CA THR A 740 -2.14 1.21 9.85
C THR A 740 -1.42 0.02 9.23
N SER A 741 -0.84 0.21 8.04
CA SER A 741 -0.08 -0.78 7.29
C SER A 741 1.06 -0.08 6.56
N ARG A 742 2.22 -0.73 6.44
CA ARG A 742 3.35 -0.25 5.62
C ARG A 742 3.55 -1.18 4.44
N ASP A 743 3.93 -0.61 3.30
CA ASP A 743 4.36 -1.42 2.17
C ASP A 743 5.70 -2.09 2.52
N SER A 744 5.79 -3.39 2.23
CA SER A 744 6.99 -4.20 2.44
C SER A 744 7.83 -4.35 1.18
N GLN A 745 7.31 -3.94 0.02
CA GLN A 745 8.00 -4.04 -1.27
C GLN A 745 9.16 -3.06 -1.38
N ALA A 746 10.18 -3.49 -2.09
CA ALA A 746 11.28 -2.61 -2.45
C ALA A 746 10.83 -1.60 -3.49
N SER A 747 10.97 -0.31 -3.14
CA SER A 747 10.76 0.77 -4.09
C SER A 747 12.06 1.10 -4.82
N LEU A 748 11.93 1.65 -6.02
CA LEU A 748 13.04 2.13 -6.81
C LEU A 748 13.79 3.28 -6.10
N LEU A 749 13.05 4.20 -5.47
CA LEU A 749 13.61 5.24 -4.60
C LEU A 749 14.51 4.66 -3.50
N GLN A 750 14.11 3.54 -2.91
CA GLN A 750 14.92 2.87 -1.89
C GLN A 750 16.18 2.24 -2.48
N ALA A 751 16.09 1.64 -3.65
CA ALA A 751 17.25 1.06 -4.33
C ALA A 751 18.31 2.13 -4.62
N LEU A 752 17.92 3.32 -5.08
CA LEU A 752 18.87 4.44 -5.22
C LEU A 752 19.43 4.90 -3.90
N GLU A 753 18.58 5.16 -2.91
CA GLU A 753 19.04 5.67 -1.63
C GLU A 753 20.04 4.71 -0.99
N LEU A 754 19.79 3.40 -1.11
CA LEU A 754 20.69 2.35 -0.67
C LEU A 754 21.90 2.12 -1.59
N THR A 755 21.98 2.73 -2.78
CA THR A 755 23.11 2.62 -3.72
C THR A 755 24.03 3.84 -3.69
N ASN A 756 23.47 5.04 -3.54
CA ASN A 756 24.22 6.29 -3.63
C ASN A 756 23.68 7.42 -2.73
N GLY A 757 22.78 7.12 -1.79
CA GLY A 757 22.22 8.11 -0.86
C GLY A 757 23.33 8.77 -0.04
N GLU A 758 23.34 10.11 -0.04
CA GLU A 758 24.40 10.90 0.60
C GLU A 758 24.54 10.60 2.09
N GLN A 759 23.40 10.50 2.80
CA GLN A 759 23.39 10.28 4.24
C GLN A 759 24.00 8.91 4.59
N LEU A 760 23.53 7.83 3.95
CA LEU A 760 24.07 6.49 4.19
C LEU A 760 25.55 6.43 3.79
N ASN A 761 25.91 6.98 2.63
CA ASN A 761 27.30 7.00 2.16
C ASN A 761 28.25 7.65 3.17
N ASN A 762 27.89 8.83 3.67
CA ASN A 762 28.72 9.54 4.64
C ASN A 762 28.83 8.75 5.95
N THR A 763 27.74 8.15 6.43
CA THR A 763 27.77 7.27 7.62
C THR A 763 28.71 6.09 7.44
N LEU A 764 28.65 5.39 6.29
CA LEU A 764 29.50 4.23 6.04
C LEU A 764 30.97 4.62 5.90
N LYS A 765 31.24 5.76 5.27
CA LYS A 765 32.60 6.33 5.15
C LYS A 765 33.20 6.67 6.52
N GLU A 766 32.45 7.37 7.37
CA GLU A 766 32.90 7.72 8.72
C GLU A 766 33.06 6.48 9.61
N GLY A 767 32.13 5.53 9.50
CA GLY A 767 32.25 4.23 10.15
C GLY A 767 33.51 3.48 9.74
N ALA A 768 33.85 3.50 8.45
CA ALA A 768 35.00 2.78 7.92
C ALA A 768 36.33 3.35 8.45
N VAL A 769 36.44 4.67 8.55
CA VAL A 769 37.59 5.34 9.18
C VAL A 769 37.73 4.90 10.65
N LYS A 770 36.64 4.95 11.43
CA LYS A 770 36.66 4.52 12.84
C LYS A 770 36.99 3.04 13.00
N TRP A 771 36.50 2.19 12.10
CA TRP A 771 36.79 0.76 12.12
C TRP A 771 38.24 0.46 11.77
N LYS A 772 38.84 1.20 10.83
CA LYS A 772 40.28 1.08 10.52
C LYS A 772 41.16 1.45 11.71
N GLU A 773 40.76 2.45 12.50
CA GLU A 773 41.47 2.81 13.74
C GLU A 773 41.35 1.73 14.82
N LYS A 774 40.24 0.97 14.82
CA LYS A 774 39.94 -0.06 15.81
C LYS A 774 40.54 -1.43 15.46
N TYR A 775 40.58 -1.78 14.18
CA TYR A 775 40.98 -3.10 13.69
C TYR A 775 42.09 -2.96 12.62
N GLU A 776 43.26 -3.54 12.90
CA GLU A 776 44.43 -3.38 12.02
C GLU A 776 44.39 -4.28 10.78
N ALA A 777 43.84 -5.49 10.90
CA ALA A 777 43.90 -6.53 9.89
C ALA A 777 42.55 -6.80 9.19
N GLY A 778 42.59 -7.02 7.88
CA GLY A 778 41.40 -7.22 7.05
C GLY A 778 40.59 -8.45 7.42
N ASP A 779 41.24 -9.56 7.78
CA ASP A 779 40.56 -10.79 8.22
C ASP A 779 39.70 -10.56 9.47
N ILE A 780 40.22 -9.81 10.45
CA ILE A 780 39.49 -9.42 11.66
C ILE A 780 38.27 -8.57 11.27
N ILE A 781 38.45 -7.58 10.38
CA ILE A 781 37.35 -6.72 9.92
C ILE A 781 36.24 -7.54 9.25
N VAL A 782 36.58 -8.48 8.37
CA VAL A 782 35.57 -9.34 7.72
C VAL A 782 34.77 -10.12 8.76
N HIS A 783 35.44 -10.76 9.73
CA HIS A 783 34.73 -11.50 10.79
C HIS A 783 33.85 -10.57 11.64
N GLU A 784 34.33 -9.39 12.01
CA GLU A 784 33.57 -8.43 12.81
C GLU A 784 32.35 -7.89 12.05
N VAL A 785 32.47 -7.59 10.75
CA VAL A 785 31.32 -7.14 9.93
C VAL A 785 30.22 -8.18 9.92
N TYR A 786 30.55 -9.44 9.61
CA TYR A 786 29.57 -10.52 9.53
C TYR A 786 28.95 -10.83 10.90
N ARG A 787 29.75 -10.81 11.98
CA ARG A 787 29.23 -11.05 13.34
C ARG A 787 28.34 -9.91 13.83
N GLN A 788 28.72 -8.66 13.58
CA GLN A 788 27.96 -7.50 14.06
C GLN A 788 26.68 -7.27 13.25
N LEU A 789 26.73 -7.43 11.92
CA LEU A 789 25.59 -7.15 11.03
C LEU A 789 24.69 -8.36 10.80
N LEU A 790 25.25 -9.56 10.71
CA LEU A 790 24.49 -10.78 10.40
C LEU A 790 24.43 -11.77 11.56
N GLY A 791 25.17 -11.56 12.65
CA GLY A 791 25.16 -12.46 13.82
C GLY A 791 25.83 -13.82 13.58
N ARG A 792 26.67 -13.99 12.54
CA ARG A 792 27.42 -15.21 12.26
C ARG A 792 28.81 -14.90 11.71
N ASP A 793 29.67 -15.91 11.66
CA ASP A 793 30.87 -15.85 10.86
C ASP A 793 30.56 -15.88 9.34
N PRO A 794 31.43 -15.30 8.51
CA PRO A 794 31.33 -15.40 7.06
C PRO A 794 31.51 -16.86 6.63
N GLN A 795 30.75 -17.28 5.62
CA GLN A 795 31.02 -18.53 4.92
C GLN A 795 32.34 -18.44 4.17
N GLN A 796 32.96 -19.58 3.85
CA GLN A 796 34.29 -19.58 3.23
C GLN A 796 34.36 -18.80 1.90
N ASN A 797 33.31 -18.90 1.08
CA ASN A 797 33.19 -18.13 -0.17
C ASN A 797 33.03 -16.62 0.10
N GLU A 798 32.17 -16.25 1.05
CA GLU A 798 31.98 -14.86 1.49
C GLU A 798 33.29 -14.26 2.01
N PHE A 799 34.00 -14.99 2.87
CA PHE A 799 35.29 -14.58 3.41
C PHE A 799 36.32 -14.38 2.30
N ASN A 800 36.42 -15.33 1.36
CA ASN A 800 37.37 -15.22 0.25
C ASN A 800 37.07 -14.00 -0.65
N ILE A 801 35.79 -13.72 -0.92
CA ILE A 801 35.37 -12.54 -1.70
C ILE A 801 35.69 -11.26 -0.92
N ALA A 802 35.34 -11.19 0.35
CA ALA A 802 35.61 -10.03 1.19
C ALA A 802 37.11 -9.76 1.31
N MET A 803 37.93 -10.79 1.52
CA MET A 803 39.39 -10.66 1.59
C MET A 803 40.03 -10.28 0.25
N ALA A 804 39.44 -10.68 -0.88
CA ALA A 804 39.92 -10.26 -2.19
C ALA A 804 39.71 -8.74 -2.42
N VAL A 805 38.73 -8.14 -1.75
CA VAL A 805 38.47 -6.69 -1.76
C VAL A 805 39.31 -5.96 -0.72
N LEU A 806 39.36 -6.45 0.53
CA LEU A 806 40.02 -5.77 1.65
C LEU A 806 41.54 -5.90 1.65
N GLY A 807 42.07 -7.08 1.30
CA GLY A 807 43.48 -7.42 1.55
C GLY A 807 43.84 -7.51 3.03
N GLU A 808 45.14 -7.64 3.33
CA GLU A 808 45.62 -7.80 4.73
C GLU A 808 45.56 -6.50 5.54
N SER A 809 45.80 -5.35 4.90
CA SER A 809 45.70 -4.03 5.53
C SER A 809 44.76 -3.16 4.69
N PRO A 810 43.45 -3.21 4.95
CA PRO A 810 42.46 -2.49 4.15
C PRO A 810 42.52 -0.99 4.38
N GLU A 811 42.29 -0.21 3.32
CA GLU A 811 42.03 1.23 3.42
C GLU A 811 40.55 1.48 3.78
N PRO A 812 40.18 2.64 4.37
CA PRO A 812 38.81 2.95 4.73
C PRO A 812 37.79 2.76 3.58
N GLU A 813 38.15 3.07 2.35
CA GLU A 813 37.26 2.90 1.19
C GLU A 813 36.88 1.42 0.97
N ALA A 814 37.83 0.48 1.12
CA ALA A 814 37.56 -0.94 0.97
C ALA A 814 36.68 -1.49 2.11
N ILE A 815 36.82 -0.93 3.32
CA ILE A 815 35.96 -1.27 4.47
C ILE A 815 34.55 -0.75 4.22
N GLN A 816 34.41 0.47 3.70
CA GLN A 816 33.13 1.07 3.32
C GLN A 816 32.40 0.20 2.28
N ASP A 817 33.10 -0.24 1.24
CA ASP A 817 32.53 -1.13 0.21
C ASP A 817 32.04 -2.47 0.80
N LEU A 818 32.78 -3.04 1.75
CA LEU A 818 32.34 -4.25 2.45
C LEU A 818 31.10 -4.03 3.31
N PHE A 819 31.03 -2.92 4.06
CA PHE A 819 29.80 -2.58 4.79
C PHE A 819 28.62 -2.50 3.82
N TRP A 820 28.81 -1.82 2.70
CA TRP A 820 27.78 -1.66 1.68
C TRP A 820 27.31 -3.01 1.15
N ALA A 821 28.25 -3.88 0.77
CA ALA A 821 27.95 -5.21 0.25
C ALA A 821 27.14 -6.06 1.23
N VAL A 822 27.48 -6.01 2.53
CA VAL A 822 26.81 -6.81 3.56
C VAL A 822 25.44 -6.22 3.94
N LEU A 823 25.30 -4.90 4.03
CA LEU A 823 24.02 -4.24 4.32
C LEU A 823 22.97 -4.47 3.23
N LEU A 824 23.41 -4.62 1.97
CA LEU A 824 22.52 -4.91 0.85
C LEU A 824 22.05 -6.37 0.80
N LEU A 825 22.60 -7.27 1.61
CA LEU A 825 22.16 -8.66 1.64
C LEU A 825 20.72 -8.77 2.17
N PRO A 826 19.88 -9.66 1.61
CA PRO A 826 18.57 -9.97 2.17
C PRO A 826 18.65 -10.46 3.63
N GLU A 827 19.76 -11.10 4.03
CA GLU A 827 19.96 -11.54 5.43
C GLU A 827 19.97 -10.37 6.41
N PHE A 828 20.51 -9.21 6.00
CA PHE A 828 20.43 -7.99 6.79
C PHE A 828 19.05 -7.35 6.66
N GLN A 829 18.54 -7.15 5.45
CA GLN A 829 17.35 -6.32 5.23
C GLN A 829 16.02 -6.97 5.63
N LEU A 830 15.97 -8.29 5.79
CA LEU A 830 14.74 -9.03 6.05
C LEU A 830 14.68 -9.60 7.46
N ILE A 831 13.47 -9.79 7.96
CA ILE A 831 13.10 -10.47 9.20
C ILE A 831 12.50 -11.81 8.78
N TYR A 832 13.23 -12.88 9.08
CA TYR A 832 12.91 -14.27 8.72
C TYR A 832 12.29 -15.00 9.87
#